data_AF-A0A3D3L656-F1
#
_entry.id   AF-A0A3D3L656-F1
#
_cell.length_a   1.000
_cell.length_b   1.000
_cell.length_c   1.000
_cell.angle_alpha   90.00
_cell.angle_beta   90.00
_cell.angle_gamma   90.00
#
_symmetry.space_group_name_H-M   'P 1'
#
loop_
_entity.id
_entity.type
_entity.pdbx_description
1 polymer ?
#
loop_
_entity_poly.entity_id
_entity_poly.type
_entity_poly.pdbx_seq_one_letter_code
_entity_poly.pdbx_strand_id
1 'polypeptide(L)'
;MPETHRFFPASLLLGCAGLLLSGTALQASQEARLFVDFSKSPDATVMNAFDLCILRADADVDLEAAHALGSRIIARINPFEIAAGSDAARAAEVLGIPMFEGTSPGSLRVDATHPHWTRLVTRVLVQKTAVRGFDGVLITGLEGIGQEAERAALLEALSALRTAFPDKILLLDGAFDLAREARRTVDGLLFTGFGNSAGTADARRQEQQVREAARLGMNAYVVGFADPENPGDLDNRARQVRELGGVPFFTTPSMDGVNLGPLREVARRVLVLHSGPVQQTFTARFLHGSLQWLGHEVVYRDIQARESAPQAHASLRGVIFDQSLAADSGKDLAALVRHLAAAGVPVLLNSLDWLAASGQDLQAELGIETGGKMPSGLKLHPLPMESAFANPGHAEPAADSRDILAVKAPEDARLVLSLRADDRQTDQVFLAPWGGVWLEPRALEKGTRIQPLSFLEAWLAGAAPAPVADTTSQDGRQLLVCHVGSEGFDAITPRPGLPMAAEVMVDEVLAKYPLPFSVAVCEGDLRGWTPGHAPAEALRREVAARELFSLPNVEPASATLSRPLDWTPGAGITRPLHESASDTRRGMEREVAGSLAWLHQQLTPSRTGGVPLIVWPEGAQPSREAVTFSRRMGVENAAVWAFEGASGRVLPPRSWGRADAFQTWLHDPRQGRALDASAIIRHAETLGAERWLAPVQVCLGFADAATDAALAQTRRLLDWCSTRPLHPVSLSAYARLARDAEHSRVFLAGPDHWILVNAGHARTFRMPASAGVPDLERCVGITGYIQHGGQIYIHTLGRQRTELRMIQSPAAQRLRLASSSGAVRWLEAGSRRAQWLVSHSRPVEMTFAGLAPGSFCQLQTDGRGEYLVADARGCVTFTAPPRATLHLQAVSDRRAAMR
;
A
#
# COMPACT_ATOMS: atom_id res chain seq x y z
N MET A 1 -3.62 39.13 -44.40
CA MET A 1 -3.87 38.84 -45.83
C MET A 1 -2.56 38.99 -46.59
N PRO A 2 -2.38 38.30 -47.73
CA PRO A 2 -3.22 37.22 -48.30
C PRO A 2 -2.81 35.84 -47.72
N GLU A 3 -3.66 34.83 -47.54
CA GLU A 3 -4.67 34.19 -48.41
C GLU A 3 -4.13 33.29 -49.53
N THR A 4 -4.24 31.96 -49.33
CA THR A 4 -4.62 30.99 -50.38
C THR A 4 -5.44 29.87 -49.75
N HIS A 5 -6.64 29.65 -50.28
CA HIS A 5 -7.67 28.72 -49.78
C HIS A 5 -7.67 27.34 -50.48
N ARG A 6 -8.42 26.40 -49.83
CA ARG A 6 -9.09 25.17 -50.35
C ARG A 6 -8.19 23.95 -50.62
N PHE A 7 -8.65 22.69 -50.54
CA PHE A 7 -10.00 22.10 -50.23
C PHE A 7 -9.85 20.82 -49.36
N PHE A 8 -10.92 20.40 -48.67
CA PHE A 8 -11.15 19.00 -48.24
C PHE A 8 -12.61 18.61 -48.55
N PRO A 9 -12.90 17.41 -49.11
CA PRO A 9 -14.25 17.04 -49.55
C PRO A 9 -15.16 16.51 -48.42
N ALA A 10 -16.42 16.95 -48.44
CA ALA A 10 -17.43 16.67 -47.41
C ALA A 10 -18.21 15.36 -47.66
N SER A 11 -17.52 14.21 -47.68
CA SER A 11 -18.12 12.90 -48.02
C SER A 11 -17.80 11.78 -47.03
N LEU A 12 -17.68 12.11 -45.73
CA LEU A 12 -17.38 11.15 -44.65
C LEU A 12 -18.32 11.27 -43.43
N LEU A 13 -19.46 11.96 -43.58
CA LEU A 13 -20.39 12.29 -42.49
C LEU A 13 -21.65 11.42 -42.38
N LEU A 14 -21.79 10.37 -43.22
CA LEU A 14 -22.96 9.47 -43.23
C LEU A 14 -22.67 8.03 -42.75
N GLY A 15 -21.48 7.76 -42.22
CA GLY A 15 -21.11 6.46 -41.65
C GLY A 15 -21.27 6.32 -40.13
N CYS A 16 -21.46 7.43 -39.40
CA CYS A 16 -21.34 7.45 -37.93
C CYS A 16 -22.67 7.43 -37.16
N ALA A 17 -23.82 7.58 -37.82
CA ALA A 17 -25.13 7.63 -37.15
C ALA A 17 -25.70 6.25 -36.76
N GLY A 18 -25.18 5.15 -37.33
CA GLY A 18 -25.71 3.78 -37.12
C GLY A 18 -25.13 3.02 -35.93
N LEU A 19 -24.17 3.59 -35.18
CA LEU A 19 -23.39 2.89 -34.15
C LEU A 19 -23.60 3.40 -32.71
N LEU A 20 -24.53 4.34 -32.50
CA LEU A 20 -24.83 4.94 -31.19
C LEU A 20 -26.12 4.42 -30.52
N LEU A 21 -26.83 3.48 -31.13
CA LEU A 21 -28.12 2.97 -30.65
C LEU A 21 -28.10 1.49 -30.19
N SER A 22 -26.93 0.87 -30.13
CA SER A 22 -26.73 -0.50 -29.62
C SER A 22 -25.92 -0.56 -28.31
N GLY A 23 -25.55 0.59 -27.73
CA GLY A 23 -24.72 0.69 -26.52
C GLY A 23 -25.43 0.45 -25.18
N THR A 24 -26.77 0.41 -25.14
CA THR A 24 -27.56 0.33 -23.90
C THR A 24 -27.99 -1.07 -23.50
N ALA A 25 -27.61 -2.11 -24.25
CA ALA A 25 -28.04 -3.50 -24.04
C ALA A 25 -26.93 -4.44 -23.52
N LEU A 26 -25.79 -3.90 -23.04
CA LEU A 26 -24.71 -4.67 -22.40
C LEU A 26 -24.26 -4.10 -21.04
N GLN A 27 -25.23 -3.70 -20.20
CA GLN A 27 -25.03 -3.68 -18.74
C GLN A 27 -25.60 -4.96 -18.12
N ALA A 28 -24.95 -6.09 -18.45
CA ALA A 28 -25.15 -7.34 -17.72
C ALA A 28 -24.50 -7.22 -16.32
N SER A 29 -25.29 -6.80 -15.34
CA SER A 29 -25.09 -6.99 -13.89
C SER A 29 -23.63 -7.01 -13.39
N GLN A 30 -23.00 -5.84 -13.29
CA GLN A 30 -22.10 -5.62 -12.14
C GLN A 30 -23.01 -5.37 -10.93
N GLU A 31 -22.98 -6.26 -9.92
CA GLU A 31 -23.57 -5.97 -8.62
C GLU A 31 -22.93 -4.68 -8.07
N ALA A 32 -23.73 -3.62 -7.89
CA ALA A 32 -23.22 -2.36 -7.38
C ALA A 32 -22.70 -2.55 -5.95
N ARG A 33 -21.40 -2.31 -5.72
CA ARG A 33 -20.81 -2.36 -4.37
C ARG A 33 -21.14 -1.08 -3.62
N LEU A 34 -21.93 -1.19 -2.55
CA LEU A 34 -22.36 -0.10 -1.68
C LEU A 34 -21.42 0.09 -0.48
N PHE A 35 -21.11 1.34 -0.16
CA PHE A 35 -20.50 1.79 1.09
C PHE A 35 -21.32 2.93 1.70
N VAL A 36 -21.43 2.98 3.03
CA VAL A 36 -22.13 4.03 3.76
C VAL A 36 -21.24 4.52 4.90
N ASP A 37 -20.97 5.83 4.95
CA ASP A 37 -20.12 6.45 5.95
C ASP A 37 -20.60 7.88 6.27
N PHE A 38 -21.01 8.09 7.53
CA PHE A 38 -21.46 9.37 8.08
C PHE A 38 -20.46 9.98 9.08
N SER A 39 -19.21 9.52 9.07
CA SER A 39 -18.09 10.25 9.67
C SER A 39 -17.87 11.60 8.97
N LYS A 40 -17.15 12.50 9.63
CA LYS A 40 -16.79 13.80 9.03
C LYS A 40 -15.70 13.66 7.97
N SER A 41 -14.81 12.67 8.09
CA SER A 41 -13.66 12.48 7.20
C SER A 41 -13.54 10.99 6.83
N PRO A 42 -14.35 10.51 5.88
CA PRO A 42 -14.32 9.12 5.41
C PRO A 42 -12.93 8.69 4.89
N ASP A 43 -12.59 7.41 5.03
CA ASP A 43 -11.36 6.88 4.43
C ASP A 43 -11.52 6.75 2.91
N ALA A 44 -10.95 7.71 2.17
CA ALA A 44 -10.95 7.74 0.72
C ALA A 44 -10.38 6.45 0.08
N THR A 45 -9.42 5.79 0.74
CA THR A 45 -8.84 4.53 0.27
C THR A 45 -9.83 3.36 0.38
N VAL A 46 -10.71 3.39 1.39
CA VAL A 46 -11.81 2.43 1.51
C VAL A 46 -12.88 2.74 0.48
N MET A 47 -13.32 4.00 0.37
CA MET A 47 -14.32 4.44 -0.62
C MET A 47 -13.96 4.02 -2.06
N ASN A 48 -12.69 4.16 -2.44
CA ASN A 48 -12.17 3.83 -3.77
C ASN A 48 -12.32 2.34 -4.15
N ALA A 49 -12.72 1.45 -3.24
CA ALA A 49 -13.05 0.06 -3.54
C ALA A 49 -14.50 -0.16 -4.02
N PHE A 50 -15.39 0.83 -3.83
CA PHE A 50 -16.84 0.69 -4.02
C PHE A 50 -17.35 1.43 -5.25
N ASP A 51 -18.51 1.02 -5.76
CA ASP A 51 -19.13 1.59 -6.96
C ASP A 51 -20.15 2.69 -6.61
N LEU A 52 -20.65 2.69 -5.37
CA LEU A 52 -21.58 3.66 -4.82
C LEU A 52 -21.27 3.94 -3.34
N CYS A 53 -21.02 5.19 -2.99
CA CYS A 53 -20.82 5.64 -1.61
C CYS A 53 -21.96 6.57 -1.19
N ILE A 54 -22.56 6.35 -0.01
CA ILE A 54 -23.52 7.28 0.60
C ILE A 54 -22.84 7.98 1.78
N LEU A 55 -22.65 9.29 1.66
CA LEU A 55 -21.88 10.11 2.60
C LEU A 55 -22.70 11.28 3.13
N ARG A 56 -22.19 11.97 4.16
CA ARG A 56 -22.71 13.28 4.55
C ARG A 56 -22.47 14.34 3.46
N ALA A 57 -23.43 15.24 3.27
CA ALA A 57 -23.31 16.40 2.39
C ALA A 57 -22.11 17.33 2.72
N ASP A 58 -21.63 17.31 3.97
CA ASP A 58 -20.51 18.09 4.50
C ASP A 58 -19.24 17.25 4.81
N ALA A 59 -19.18 15.98 4.39
CA ALA A 59 -17.99 15.13 4.59
C ALA A 59 -16.74 15.75 3.92
N ASP A 60 -15.59 15.70 4.58
CA ASP A 60 -14.30 16.19 4.11
C ASP A 60 -13.62 15.13 3.23
N VAL A 61 -13.88 15.21 1.92
CA VAL A 61 -13.41 14.24 0.93
C VAL A 61 -13.31 14.88 -0.46
N ASP A 62 -12.30 14.48 -1.21
CA ASP A 62 -12.11 14.79 -2.63
C ASP A 62 -13.03 13.91 -3.48
N LEU A 63 -14.08 14.51 -4.05
CA LEU A 63 -15.03 13.83 -4.92
C LEU A 63 -14.45 13.60 -6.33
N GLU A 64 -13.53 14.46 -6.81
CA GLU A 64 -12.95 14.33 -8.15
C GLU A 64 -12.08 13.07 -8.25
N ALA A 65 -11.30 12.78 -7.21
CA ALA A 65 -10.51 11.56 -7.10
C ALA A 65 -11.39 10.30 -7.20
N ALA A 66 -12.54 10.27 -6.51
CA ALA A 66 -13.45 9.13 -6.55
C ALA A 66 -14.18 9.00 -7.91
N HIS A 67 -14.62 10.11 -8.51
CA HIS A 67 -15.23 10.10 -9.84
C HIS A 67 -14.25 9.60 -10.92
N ALA A 68 -12.96 9.91 -10.80
CA ALA A 68 -11.91 9.41 -11.70
C ALA A 68 -11.76 7.87 -11.68
N LEU A 69 -12.28 7.20 -10.64
CA LEU A 69 -12.34 5.73 -10.53
C LEU A 69 -13.69 5.14 -10.93
N GLY A 70 -14.68 5.98 -11.25
CA GLY A 70 -16.05 5.57 -11.59
C GLY A 70 -16.95 5.30 -10.37
N SER A 71 -16.50 5.62 -9.16
CA SER A 71 -17.31 5.55 -7.95
C SER A 71 -18.34 6.68 -7.96
N ARG A 72 -19.61 6.37 -7.71
CA ARG A 72 -20.69 7.37 -7.59
C ARG A 72 -20.89 7.77 -6.14
N ILE A 73 -21.12 9.06 -5.86
CA ILE A 73 -21.25 9.56 -4.48
C ILE A 73 -22.59 10.26 -4.26
N ILE A 74 -23.32 9.78 -3.25
CA ILE A 74 -24.66 10.24 -2.86
C ILE A 74 -24.57 11.05 -1.56
N ALA A 75 -25.11 12.26 -1.54
CA ALA A 75 -25.21 13.08 -0.33
C ALA A 75 -26.46 12.75 0.49
N ARG A 76 -26.30 12.37 1.75
CA ARG A 76 -27.38 12.33 2.73
C ARG A 76 -27.86 13.75 3.05
N ILE A 77 -29.17 13.98 2.91
CA ILE A 77 -29.85 15.25 3.23
C ILE A 77 -31.11 14.94 4.05
N ASN A 78 -31.37 15.73 5.09
CA ASN A 78 -32.70 15.80 5.73
C ASN A 78 -33.34 17.13 5.29
N PRO A 79 -34.37 17.15 4.43
CA PRO A 79 -35.01 18.39 3.99
C PRO A 79 -36.02 18.95 5.00
N PHE A 80 -36.39 18.16 6.01
CA PHE A 80 -37.29 18.55 7.09
C PHE A 80 -36.55 19.20 8.25
N GLU A 81 -35.23 19.01 8.37
CA GLU A 81 -34.46 19.41 9.55
C GLU A 81 -33.07 19.90 9.15
N ILE A 82 -32.75 21.14 9.52
CA ILE A 82 -31.54 21.85 9.09
C ILE A 82 -30.75 22.38 10.30
N ALA A 83 -29.43 22.50 10.18
CA ALA A 83 -28.61 23.01 11.28
C ALA A 83 -28.91 24.50 11.57
N ALA A 84 -29.01 24.87 12.84
CA ALA A 84 -29.18 26.26 13.25
C ALA A 84 -27.99 27.13 12.78
N GLY A 85 -28.27 28.36 12.34
CA GLY A 85 -27.25 29.26 11.79
C GLY A 85 -26.69 28.90 10.41
N SER A 86 -27.12 27.79 9.80
CA SER A 86 -26.69 27.40 8.45
C SER A 86 -27.21 28.33 7.34
N ASP A 87 -26.62 28.23 6.14
CA ASP A 87 -27.12 28.90 4.93
C ASP A 87 -28.59 28.56 4.66
N ALA A 88 -29.00 27.32 4.94
CA ALA A 88 -30.37 26.86 4.77
C ALA A 88 -31.33 27.53 5.76
N ALA A 89 -30.91 27.72 7.03
CA ALA A 89 -31.74 28.39 8.03
C ALA A 89 -31.96 29.87 7.67
N ARG A 90 -30.90 30.55 7.23
CA ARG A 90 -30.98 31.93 6.72
C ARG A 90 -31.85 32.03 5.46
N ALA A 91 -31.76 31.05 4.56
CA ALA A 91 -32.61 31.01 3.37
C ALA A 91 -34.09 30.73 3.71
N ALA A 92 -34.36 29.87 4.70
CA ALA A 92 -35.72 29.59 5.18
C ALA A 92 -36.37 30.83 5.80
N GLU A 93 -35.63 31.57 6.65
CA GLU A 93 -36.04 32.86 7.22
C GLU A 93 -36.37 33.90 6.12
N VAL A 94 -35.48 34.07 5.13
CA VAL A 94 -35.70 34.98 3.99
C VAL A 94 -36.90 34.55 3.11
N LEU A 95 -37.18 33.25 3.02
CA LEU A 95 -38.36 32.70 2.34
C LEU A 95 -39.62 32.69 3.21
N GLY A 96 -39.57 33.20 4.44
CA GLY A 96 -40.70 33.24 5.38
C GLY A 96 -41.18 31.85 5.82
N ILE A 97 -40.37 30.80 5.66
CA ILE A 97 -40.76 29.44 6.01
C ILE A 97 -40.68 29.26 7.53
N PRO A 98 -41.75 28.83 8.21
CA PRO A 98 -41.72 28.57 9.64
C PRO A 98 -40.63 27.55 10.01
N MET A 99 -39.88 27.87 11.06
CA MET A 99 -38.87 27.01 11.66
C MET A 99 -39.19 26.78 13.13
N PHE A 100 -39.07 25.54 13.57
CA PHE A 100 -39.34 25.07 14.93
C PHE A 100 -38.08 24.41 15.50
N GLU A 101 -38.08 24.11 16.80
CA GLU A 101 -37.02 23.31 17.42
C GLU A 101 -36.98 21.91 16.76
N GLY A 102 -35.78 21.46 16.39
CA GLY A 102 -35.59 20.13 15.80
C GLY A 102 -35.63 18.99 16.84
N THR A 103 -35.62 17.77 16.35
CA THR A 103 -35.42 16.55 17.15
C THR A 103 -33.97 16.36 17.57
N SER A 104 -33.02 16.89 16.79
CA SER A 104 -31.58 16.85 17.11
C SER A 104 -31.12 18.16 17.80
N PRO A 105 -30.26 18.10 18.84
CA PRO A 105 -29.71 19.31 19.47
C PRO A 105 -29.03 20.23 18.47
N GLY A 106 -29.44 21.51 18.44
CA GLY A 106 -28.88 22.51 17.52
C GLY A 106 -29.42 22.45 16.07
N SER A 107 -30.49 21.71 15.83
CA SER A 107 -31.21 21.69 14.55
C SER A 107 -32.57 22.39 14.63
N LEU A 108 -33.11 22.75 13.46
CA LEU A 108 -34.40 23.41 13.28
C LEU A 108 -35.26 22.57 12.35
N ARG A 109 -36.48 22.19 12.76
CA ARG A 109 -37.47 21.57 11.86
C ARG A 109 -38.12 22.66 11.00
N VAL A 110 -38.25 22.41 9.71
CA VAL A 110 -38.84 23.33 8.72
C VAL A 110 -40.24 22.86 8.36
N ASP A 111 -41.20 23.79 8.27
CA ASP A 111 -42.55 23.46 7.78
C ASP A 111 -42.52 23.07 6.29
N ALA A 112 -42.75 21.78 6.02
CA ALA A 112 -42.78 21.24 4.67
C ALA A 112 -44.04 21.63 3.87
N THR A 113 -45.11 22.05 4.54
CA THR A 113 -46.37 22.44 3.89
C THR A 113 -46.34 23.87 3.33
N HIS A 114 -45.32 24.67 3.69
CA HIS A 114 -45.19 26.04 3.24
C HIS A 114 -44.85 26.12 1.73
N PRO A 115 -45.51 26.98 0.92
CA PRO A 115 -45.31 27.06 -0.55
C PRO A 115 -43.89 27.37 -1.05
N HIS A 116 -42.96 27.71 -0.15
CA HIS A 116 -41.55 27.94 -0.49
C HIS A 116 -40.61 26.82 -0.03
N TRP A 117 -41.10 25.78 0.65
CA TRP A 117 -40.29 24.64 1.08
C TRP A 117 -39.68 23.87 -0.09
N THR A 118 -40.48 23.54 -1.12
CA THR A 118 -39.97 22.94 -2.38
C THR A 118 -38.82 23.75 -2.99
N ARG A 119 -38.87 25.08 -2.89
CA ARG A 119 -37.79 25.97 -3.35
C ARG A 119 -36.55 25.90 -2.45
N LEU A 120 -36.70 25.83 -1.13
CA LEU A 120 -35.59 25.62 -0.18
C LEU A 120 -34.86 24.30 -0.48
N VAL A 121 -35.62 23.20 -0.62
CA VAL A 121 -35.06 21.86 -0.91
C VAL A 121 -34.32 21.84 -2.24
N THR A 122 -34.96 22.31 -3.32
CA THR A 122 -34.38 22.26 -4.67
C THR A 122 -33.22 23.24 -4.88
N ARG A 123 -33.37 24.51 -4.48
CA ARG A 123 -32.42 25.60 -4.81
C ARG A 123 -31.36 25.88 -3.75
N VAL A 124 -31.52 25.37 -2.52
CA VAL A 124 -30.56 25.63 -1.43
C VAL A 124 -29.91 24.33 -0.98
N LEU A 125 -30.68 23.31 -0.61
CA LEU A 125 -30.12 22.05 -0.11
C LEU A 125 -29.49 21.23 -1.23
N VAL A 126 -30.26 20.81 -2.24
CA VAL A 126 -29.75 19.92 -3.30
C VAL A 126 -28.89 20.65 -4.32
N GLN A 127 -29.18 21.92 -4.64
CA GLN A 127 -28.30 22.70 -5.52
C GLN A 127 -26.88 22.84 -4.94
N LYS A 128 -26.73 22.97 -3.61
CA LYS A 128 -25.41 23.06 -2.96
C LYS A 128 -24.63 21.75 -3.07
N THR A 129 -25.28 20.58 -2.91
CA THR A 129 -24.61 19.28 -3.07
C THR A 129 -24.29 18.97 -4.54
N ALA A 130 -25.19 19.31 -5.46
CA ALA A 130 -24.95 19.17 -6.90
C ALA A 130 -23.77 20.03 -7.39
N VAL A 131 -23.66 21.29 -6.94
CA VAL A 131 -22.52 22.18 -7.23
C VAL A 131 -21.22 21.67 -6.61
N ARG A 132 -21.28 21.05 -5.42
CA ARG A 132 -20.11 20.42 -4.79
C ARG A 132 -19.62 19.18 -5.56
N GLY A 133 -20.47 18.57 -6.39
CA GLY A 133 -20.09 17.47 -7.29
C GLY A 133 -20.81 16.15 -7.05
N PHE A 134 -21.62 16.01 -6.00
CA PHE A 134 -22.32 14.75 -5.69
C PHE A 134 -23.21 14.27 -6.86
N ASP A 135 -23.20 12.96 -7.14
CA ASP A 135 -24.00 12.30 -8.18
C ASP A 135 -25.47 12.14 -7.83
N GLY A 136 -25.83 12.33 -6.56
CA GLY A 136 -27.20 12.18 -6.12
C GLY A 136 -27.42 12.56 -4.67
N VAL A 137 -28.66 12.36 -4.22
CA VAL A 137 -29.07 12.63 -2.84
C VAL A 137 -29.91 11.48 -2.27
N LEU A 138 -29.65 11.17 -0.99
CA LEU A 138 -30.49 10.33 -0.16
C LEU A 138 -31.33 11.24 0.74
N ILE A 139 -32.64 11.20 0.57
CA ILE A 139 -33.60 11.94 1.40
C ILE A 139 -33.90 11.13 2.67
N THR A 140 -33.59 11.73 3.82
CA THR A 140 -33.75 11.15 5.16
C THR A 140 -34.75 11.96 6.01
N GLY A 141 -35.09 11.46 7.21
CA GLY A 141 -36.05 12.12 8.11
C GLY A 141 -37.52 11.81 7.79
N LEU A 142 -37.78 10.78 6.96
CA LEU A 142 -39.10 10.45 6.42
C LEU A 142 -40.03 9.76 7.42
N GLU A 143 -39.48 9.13 8.46
CA GLU A 143 -40.26 8.44 9.51
C GLU A 143 -41.16 9.37 10.32
N GLY A 144 -40.87 10.68 10.31
CA GLY A 144 -41.64 11.73 11.00
C GLY A 144 -42.66 12.48 10.13
N ILE A 145 -43.02 11.96 8.96
CA ILE A 145 -44.06 12.56 8.08
C ILE A 145 -45.42 12.11 8.59
N GLY A 146 -46.02 12.93 9.47
CA GLY A 146 -47.25 12.59 10.17
C GLY A 146 -48.54 13.02 9.48
N GLN A 147 -48.45 13.83 8.41
CA GLN A 147 -49.60 14.44 7.74
C GLN A 147 -49.58 14.22 6.22
N GLU A 148 -50.75 13.96 5.64
CA GLU A 148 -50.90 13.82 4.18
C GLU A 148 -50.45 15.08 3.40
N ALA A 149 -50.51 16.26 4.05
CA ALA A 149 -50.00 17.51 3.48
C ALA A 149 -48.47 17.52 3.33
N GLU A 150 -47.72 17.04 4.35
CA GLU A 150 -46.25 16.88 4.26
C GLU A 150 -45.88 15.81 3.23
N ARG A 151 -46.66 14.74 3.14
CA ARG A 151 -46.52 13.67 2.13
C ARG A 151 -46.69 14.19 0.70
N ALA A 152 -47.74 14.99 0.45
CA ALA A 152 -47.98 15.63 -0.84
C ALA A 152 -46.86 16.63 -1.19
N ALA A 153 -46.43 17.46 -0.24
CA ALA A 153 -45.34 18.41 -0.43
C ALA A 153 -44.01 17.72 -0.75
N LEU A 154 -43.71 16.57 -0.11
CA LEU A 154 -42.54 15.76 -0.46
C LEU A 154 -42.62 15.23 -1.90
N LEU A 155 -43.78 14.69 -2.33
CA LEU A 155 -43.94 14.18 -3.70
C LEU A 155 -43.78 15.30 -4.74
N GLU A 156 -44.29 16.50 -4.46
CA GLU A 156 -44.04 17.69 -5.29
C GLU A 156 -42.54 18.04 -5.33
N ALA A 157 -41.87 18.07 -4.17
CA ALA A 157 -40.45 18.37 -4.09
C ALA A 157 -39.58 17.33 -4.82
N LEU A 158 -39.90 16.03 -4.72
CA LEU A 158 -39.23 14.98 -5.48
C LEU A 158 -39.41 15.18 -7.00
N SER A 159 -40.61 15.55 -7.45
CA SER A 159 -40.89 15.87 -8.87
C SER A 159 -40.09 17.08 -9.35
N ALA A 160 -40.04 18.14 -8.53
CA ALA A 160 -39.25 19.34 -8.80
C ALA A 160 -37.74 19.05 -8.81
N LEU A 161 -37.25 18.16 -7.93
CA LEU A 161 -35.86 17.69 -7.91
C LEU A 161 -35.51 16.91 -9.18
N ARG A 162 -36.33 15.93 -9.59
CA ARG A 162 -36.10 15.18 -10.85
C ARG A 162 -36.13 16.09 -12.07
N THR A 163 -36.96 17.13 -12.06
CA THR A 163 -37.03 18.13 -13.15
C THR A 163 -35.80 19.04 -13.18
N ALA A 164 -35.30 19.46 -12.01
CA ALA A 164 -34.13 20.33 -11.89
C ALA A 164 -32.78 19.60 -12.09
N PHE A 165 -32.74 18.31 -11.75
CA PHE A 165 -31.53 17.48 -11.72
C PHE A 165 -31.81 16.10 -12.36
N PRO A 166 -32.11 16.02 -13.67
CA PRO A 166 -32.53 14.77 -14.32
C PRO A 166 -31.48 13.66 -14.21
N ASP A 167 -30.20 14.02 -14.31
CA ASP A 167 -29.06 13.09 -14.31
C ASP A 167 -28.63 12.64 -12.90
N LYS A 168 -29.23 13.19 -11.83
CA LYS A 168 -28.84 12.88 -10.45
C LYS A 168 -29.64 11.70 -9.89
N ILE A 169 -28.97 10.87 -9.09
CA ILE A 169 -29.58 9.74 -8.41
C ILE A 169 -30.40 10.27 -7.21
N LEU A 170 -31.64 9.83 -7.08
CA LEU A 170 -32.55 10.22 -6.01
C LEU A 170 -33.00 8.98 -5.25
N LEU A 171 -32.63 8.89 -3.97
CA LEU A 171 -32.95 7.78 -3.06
C LEU A 171 -33.80 8.28 -1.88
N LEU A 172 -34.66 7.41 -1.33
CA LEU A 172 -35.40 7.65 -0.09
C LEU A 172 -34.95 6.67 1.00
N ASP A 173 -34.88 7.12 2.25
CA ASP A 173 -34.55 6.31 3.42
C ASP A 173 -35.83 5.83 4.12
N GLY A 174 -36.02 4.51 4.25
CA GLY A 174 -37.13 3.87 4.97
C GLY A 174 -38.55 3.97 4.37
N ALA A 175 -38.83 4.99 3.54
CA ALA A 175 -40.18 5.34 3.05
C ALA A 175 -40.72 4.43 1.92
N PHE A 176 -40.87 3.14 2.20
CA PHE A 176 -41.42 2.16 1.24
C PHE A 176 -42.90 2.42 0.88
N ASP A 177 -43.67 3.01 1.77
CA ASP A 177 -45.07 3.41 1.53
C ASP A 177 -45.21 4.40 0.36
N LEU A 178 -44.19 5.25 0.14
CA LEU A 178 -44.12 6.18 -0.98
C LEU A 178 -43.68 5.52 -2.30
N ALA A 179 -43.15 4.29 -2.27
CA ALA A 179 -42.49 3.66 -3.41
C ALA A 179 -43.37 3.61 -4.67
N ARG A 180 -44.65 3.25 -4.53
CA ARG A 180 -45.56 3.11 -5.70
C ARG A 180 -45.86 4.43 -6.40
N GLU A 181 -45.88 5.53 -5.65
CA GLU A 181 -46.14 6.89 -6.13
C GLU A 181 -44.85 7.52 -6.65
N ALA A 182 -43.74 7.33 -5.94
CA ALA A 182 -42.43 7.91 -6.25
C ALA A 182 -41.62 7.15 -7.33
N ARG A 183 -41.97 5.90 -7.70
CA ARG A 183 -41.21 5.04 -8.65
C ARG A 183 -40.92 5.62 -10.05
N ARG A 184 -41.57 6.72 -10.45
CA ARG A 184 -41.28 7.43 -11.72
C ARG A 184 -40.27 8.56 -11.56
N THR A 185 -39.90 8.86 -10.32
CA THR A 185 -39.18 10.06 -9.89
C THR A 185 -37.93 9.70 -9.11
N VAL A 186 -37.96 8.59 -8.35
CA VAL A 186 -36.93 8.09 -7.43
C VAL A 186 -36.31 6.81 -7.99
N ASP A 187 -34.98 6.66 -7.91
CA ASP A 187 -34.22 5.54 -8.47
C ASP A 187 -34.09 4.33 -7.54
N GLY A 188 -34.29 4.54 -6.23
CA GLY A 188 -34.07 3.51 -5.22
C GLY A 188 -34.50 3.88 -3.81
N LEU A 189 -34.43 2.89 -2.92
CA LEU A 189 -34.73 2.99 -1.51
C LEU A 189 -33.54 2.49 -0.70
N LEU A 190 -33.29 3.10 0.45
CA LEU A 190 -32.40 2.58 1.49
C LEU A 190 -33.24 1.92 2.60
N PHE A 191 -32.84 0.72 3.01
CA PHE A 191 -33.42 -0.03 4.12
C PHE A 191 -32.35 -0.22 5.20
N THR A 192 -32.50 0.41 6.36
CA THR A 192 -31.55 0.32 7.48
C THR A 192 -32.01 -0.71 8.53
N GLY A 193 -31.04 -1.22 9.31
CA GLY A 193 -31.29 -2.19 10.38
C GLY A 193 -31.67 -3.61 9.92
N PHE A 194 -31.41 -3.96 8.65
CA PHE A 194 -31.89 -5.21 8.06
C PHE A 194 -31.33 -6.47 8.76
N GLY A 195 -32.24 -7.36 9.16
CA GLY A 195 -31.92 -8.64 9.79
C GLY A 195 -31.56 -8.57 11.27
N ASN A 196 -31.58 -7.39 11.90
CA ASN A 196 -31.28 -7.21 13.34
C ASN A 196 -32.29 -7.92 14.28
N SER A 197 -33.40 -8.40 13.75
CA SER A 197 -34.46 -9.09 14.51
C SER A 197 -35.01 -10.27 13.72
N ALA A 198 -34.11 -11.14 13.24
CA ALA A 198 -34.44 -12.32 12.45
C ALA A 198 -35.60 -13.15 13.06
N GLY A 199 -36.52 -13.61 12.22
CA GLY A 199 -37.71 -14.38 12.66
C GLY A 199 -38.88 -13.56 13.20
N THR A 200 -38.73 -12.25 13.46
CA THR A 200 -39.85 -11.38 13.86
C THR A 200 -40.86 -11.13 12.72
N ALA A 201 -41.97 -10.47 13.04
CA ALA A 201 -42.91 -9.98 12.02
C ALA A 201 -42.31 -8.83 11.20
N ASP A 202 -41.51 -7.96 11.82
CA ASP A 202 -40.94 -6.77 11.17
C ASP A 202 -39.79 -7.13 10.23
N ALA A 203 -38.95 -8.12 10.57
CA ALA A 203 -37.95 -8.66 9.64
C ALA A 203 -38.62 -9.22 8.37
N ARG A 204 -39.69 -10.02 8.52
CA ARG A 204 -40.47 -10.54 7.38
C ARG A 204 -41.12 -9.42 6.56
N ARG A 205 -41.53 -8.32 7.20
CA ARG A 205 -42.03 -7.12 6.52
C ARG A 205 -40.93 -6.46 5.68
N GLN A 206 -39.75 -6.23 6.25
CA GLN A 206 -38.60 -5.65 5.52
C GLN A 206 -38.19 -6.54 4.33
N GLU A 207 -38.12 -7.86 4.50
CA GLU A 207 -37.83 -8.78 3.39
C GLU A 207 -38.83 -8.65 2.23
N GLN A 208 -40.12 -8.52 2.55
CA GLN A 208 -41.17 -8.31 1.56
C GLN A 208 -41.06 -6.93 0.89
N GLN A 209 -40.71 -5.88 1.63
CA GLN A 209 -40.52 -4.52 1.11
C GLN A 209 -39.34 -4.45 0.14
N VAL A 210 -38.19 -5.06 0.47
CA VAL A 210 -37.03 -5.15 -0.43
C VAL A 210 -37.41 -5.84 -1.74
N ARG A 211 -38.10 -7.00 -1.67
CA ARG A 211 -38.54 -7.75 -2.84
C ARG A 211 -39.53 -6.98 -3.71
N GLU A 212 -40.44 -6.23 -3.10
CA GLU A 212 -41.43 -5.45 -3.84
C GLU A 212 -40.83 -4.16 -4.44
N ALA A 213 -39.87 -3.51 -3.77
CA ALA A 213 -39.11 -2.40 -4.33
C ALA A 213 -38.35 -2.82 -5.60
N ALA A 214 -37.67 -3.97 -5.56
CA ALA A 214 -37.01 -4.55 -6.73
C ALA A 214 -38.01 -4.85 -7.88
N ARG A 215 -39.20 -5.38 -7.58
CA ARG A 215 -40.27 -5.60 -8.57
C ARG A 215 -40.84 -4.31 -9.17
N LEU A 216 -40.84 -3.21 -8.42
CA LEU A 216 -41.23 -1.89 -8.92
C LEU A 216 -40.18 -1.25 -9.85
N GLY A 217 -39.02 -1.89 -10.01
CA GLY A 217 -37.89 -1.39 -10.80
C GLY A 217 -36.98 -0.42 -10.05
N MET A 218 -37.11 -0.34 -8.72
CA MET A 218 -36.30 0.53 -7.86
C MET A 218 -35.11 -0.25 -7.30
N ASN A 219 -33.95 0.40 -7.19
CA ASN A 219 -32.78 -0.18 -6.53
C ASN A 219 -33.03 -0.27 -5.01
N ALA A 220 -33.00 -1.48 -4.44
CA ALA A 220 -33.14 -1.67 -3.00
C ALA A 220 -31.75 -1.79 -2.34
N TYR A 221 -31.26 -0.70 -1.75
CA TYR A 221 -30.03 -0.68 -0.96
C TYR A 221 -30.32 -1.10 0.48
N VAL A 222 -29.57 -2.04 1.02
CA VAL A 222 -29.89 -2.69 2.31
C VAL A 222 -28.70 -2.65 3.23
N VAL A 223 -28.82 -1.89 4.32
CA VAL A 223 -27.81 -1.74 5.37
C VAL A 223 -28.21 -2.57 6.59
N GLY A 224 -27.50 -3.66 6.82
CA GLY A 224 -27.62 -4.46 8.04
C GLY A 224 -26.58 -4.03 9.07
N PHE A 225 -26.92 -4.15 10.36
CA PHE A 225 -25.94 -3.93 11.42
C PHE A 225 -25.38 -5.26 11.95
N ALA A 226 -24.15 -5.21 12.44
CA ALA A 226 -23.50 -6.30 13.14
C ALA A 226 -22.46 -5.76 14.13
N ASP A 227 -22.09 -6.59 15.10
CA ASP A 227 -20.99 -6.31 16.02
C ASP A 227 -19.66 -6.61 15.29
N PRO A 228 -18.69 -5.68 15.23
CA PRO A 228 -17.36 -5.97 14.67
C PRO A 228 -16.62 -7.12 15.39
N GLU A 229 -16.95 -7.37 16.66
CA GLU A 229 -16.38 -8.43 17.49
C GLU A 229 -17.00 -9.80 17.21
N ASN A 230 -18.29 -9.82 16.88
CA ASN A 230 -19.04 -11.03 16.54
C ASN A 230 -20.01 -10.74 15.38
N PRO A 231 -19.50 -10.64 14.13
CA PRO A 231 -20.32 -10.22 12.99
C PRO A 231 -21.36 -11.26 12.55
N GLY A 232 -21.21 -12.51 13.01
CA GLY A 232 -21.99 -13.66 12.55
C GLY A 232 -21.75 -13.97 11.07
N ASP A 233 -22.66 -14.76 10.48
CA ASP A 233 -22.59 -15.16 9.07
C ASP A 233 -23.11 -14.06 8.14
N LEU A 234 -22.27 -13.05 7.92
CA LEU A 234 -22.56 -11.95 6.98
C LEU A 234 -22.64 -12.42 5.52
N ASP A 235 -22.00 -13.54 5.15
CA ASP A 235 -22.04 -14.06 3.78
C ASP A 235 -23.43 -14.65 3.46
N ASN A 236 -24.05 -15.39 4.39
CA ASN A 236 -25.46 -15.81 4.25
C ASN A 236 -26.40 -14.61 4.27
N ARG A 237 -26.23 -13.64 5.19
CA ARG A 237 -27.07 -12.43 5.22
C ARG A 237 -26.98 -11.65 3.90
N ALA A 238 -25.78 -11.52 3.34
CA ALA A 238 -25.56 -10.89 2.03
C ALA A 238 -26.21 -11.69 0.88
N ARG A 239 -26.19 -13.02 0.93
CA ARG A 239 -26.86 -13.87 -0.07
C ARG A 239 -28.38 -13.71 0.00
N GLN A 240 -28.96 -13.73 1.20
CA GLN A 240 -30.40 -13.54 1.42
C GLN A 240 -30.86 -12.18 0.84
N VAL A 241 -30.12 -11.10 1.10
CA VAL A 241 -30.43 -9.78 0.53
C VAL A 241 -30.40 -9.79 -1.01
N ARG A 242 -29.39 -10.42 -1.63
CA ARG A 242 -29.31 -10.56 -3.10
C ARG A 242 -30.47 -11.36 -3.68
N GLU A 243 -30.87 -12.45 -3.02
CA GLU A 243 -32.03 -13.28 -3.41
C GLU A 243 -33.37 -12.51 -3.35
N LEU A 244 -33.45 -11.45 -2.54
CA LEU A 244 -34.57 -10.51 -2.51
C LEU A 244 -34.48 -9.43 -3.60
N GLY A 245 -33.39 -9.36 -4.37
CA GLY A 245 -33.11 -8.29 -5.34
C GLY A 245 -32.48 -7.04 -4.73
N GLY A 246 -31.95 -7.12 -3.50
CA GLY A 246 -31.30 -6.02 -2.81
C GLY A 246 -29.77 -5.99 -2.96
N VAL A 247 -29.18 -4.83 -2.69
CA VAL A 247 -27.74 -4.57 -2.62
C VAL A 247 -27.32 -4.48 -1.14
N PRO A 248 -26.62 -5.49 -0.59
CA PRO A 248 -26.24 -5.52 0.82
C PRO A 248 -24.99 -4.68 1.15
N PHE A 249 -25.01 -4.05 2.32
CA PHE A 249 -23.85 -3.52 3.04
C PHE A 249 -24.01 -3.80 4.55
N PHE A 250 -22.92 -4.14 5.23
CA PHE A 250 -22.92 -4.43 6.68
C PHE A 250 -21.89 -3.57 7.42
N THR A 251 -22.34 -2.97 8.52
CA THR A 251 -21.61 -1.93 9.26
C THR A 251 -22.06 -1.85 10.72
N THR A 252 -21.51 -0.93 11.50
CA THR A 252 -21.95 -0.57 12.86
C THR A 252 -23.21 0.31 12.82
N PRO A 253 -24.03 0.32 13.89
CA PRO A 253 -25.18 1.24 13.98
C PRO A 253 -24.81 2.74 13.87
N SER A 254 -23.58 3.11 14.21
CA SER A 254 -23.03 4.46 14.06
C SER A 254 -22.75 4.85 12.61
N MET A 255 -22.55 3.87 11.70
CA MET A 255 -22.18 4.08 10.30
C MET A 255 -20.98 5.02 10.13
N ASP A 256 -19.96 4.84 10.97
CA ASP A 256 -18.76 5.67 11.11
C ASP A 256 -17.56 5.13 10.30
N GLY A 257 -17.84 4.56 9.13
CA GLY A 257 -16.84 4.05 8.18
C GLY A 257 -16.44 2.59 8.39
N VAL A 258 -16.97 1.90 9.42
CA VAL A 258 -16.70 0.47 9.64
C VAL A 258 -17.35 -0.38 8.54
N ASN A 259 -16.53 -1.03 7.71
CA ASN A 259 -16.96 -1.97 6.67
C ASN A 259 -16.84 -3.42 7.16
N LEU A 260 -17.97 -4.11 7.35
CA LEU A 260 -18.01 -5.52 7.75
C LEU A 260 -18.31 -6.47 6.57
N GLY A 261 -18.80 -5.95 5.43
CA GLY A 261 -19.02 -6.73 4.21
C GLY A 261 -20.19 -6.24 3.34
N PRO A 262 -20.50 -6.96 2.24
CA PRO A 262 -19.89 -8.22 1.81
C PRO A 262 -18.50 -8.06 1.19
N LEU A 263 -18.16 -6.86 0.69
CA LEU A 263 -16.83 -6.54 0.18
C LEU A 263 -15.86 -6.34 1.35
N ARG A 264 -15.39 -7.44 1.93
CA ARG A 264 -14.51 -7.43 3.10
C ARG A 264 -13.09 -7.07 2.74
N GLU A 265 -12.48 -6.26 3.59
CA GLU A 265 -11.05 -5.99 3.52
C GLU A 265 -10.25 -7.22 3.99
N VAL A 266 -9.12 -7.49 3.34
CA VAL A 266 -8.17 -8.52 3.80
C VAL A 266 -7.35 -7.95 4.96
N ALA A 267 -7.54 -8.52 6.16
CA ALA A 267 -6.80 -8.15 7.36
C ALA A 267 -5.28 -8.38 7.15
N ARG A 268 -4.49 -7.30 7.30
CA ARG A 268 -3.04 -7.31 7.12
C ARG A 268 -2.23 -6.84 8.33
N ARG A 269 -2.87 -6.38 9.41
CA ARG A 269 -2.18 -5.80 10.56
C ARG A 269 -1.70 -6.89 11.51
N VAL A 270 -0.40 -6.93 11.79
CA VAL A 270 0.15 -7.73 12.89
C VAL A 270 0.48 -6.79 14.04
N LEU A 271 -0.22 -6.96 15.16
CA LEU A 271 0.00 -6.17 16.37
C LEU A 271 1.16 -6.77 17.16
N VAL A 272 2.11 -5.94 17.59
CA VAL A 272 3.28 -6.34 18.37
C VAL A 272 3.21 -5.64 19.72
N LEU A 273 2.95 -6.41 20.77
CA LEU A 273 2.99 -5.95 22.15
C LEU A 273 4.42 -6.09 22.67
N HIS A 274 5.01 -4.97 23.09
CA HIS A 274 6.40 -4.91 23.54
C HIS A 274 6.56 -3.97 24.73
N SER A 275 7.77 -3.91 25.29
CA SER A 275 8.16 -2.89 26.28
C SER A 275 9.47 -2.25 25.88
N GLY A 276 9.62 -0.94 26.10
CA GLY A 276 10.87 -0.22 25.79
C GLY A 276 11.13 -0.02 24.28
N PRO A 277 12.39 0.28 23.88
CA PRO A 277 12.70 0.77 22.54
C PRO A 277 12.37 -0.22 21.42
N VAL A 278 11.45 0.18 20.53
CA VAL A 278 10.90 -0.66 19.44
C VAL A 278 11.99 -1.30 18.57
N GLN A 279 13.04 -0.57 18.23
CA GLN A 279 14.14 -1.02 17.36
C GLN A 279 15.01 -2.13 18.00
N GLN A 280 14.92 -2.31 19.33
CA GLN A 280 15.66 -3.34 20.06
C GLN A 280 14.85 -4.64 20.21
N THR A 281 13.54 -4.61 19.91
CA THR A 281 12.64 -5.78 20.01
C THR A 281 13.08 -6.92 19.10
N PHE A 282 12.79 -8.16 19.50
CA PHE A 282 13.05 -9.34 18.67
C PHE A 282 12.31 -9.24 17.34
N THR A 283 11.06 -8.80 17.38
CA THR A 283 10.20 -8.67 16.21
C THR A 283 10.77 -7.66 15.21
N ALA A 284 11.28 -6.51 15.66
CA ALA A 284 11.94 -5.53 14.76
C ALA A 284 13.23 -6.08 14.12
N ARG A 285 14.02 -6.86 14.86
CA ARG A 285 15.32 -7.35 14.37
C ARG A 285 15.23 -8.59 13.48
N PHE A 286 14.25 -9.47 13.67
CA PHE A 286 14.19 -10.77 12.98
C PHE A 286 12.90 -11.06 12.20
N LEU A 287 11.74 -10.52 12.62
CA LEU A 287 10.44 -10.88 12.04
C LEU A 287 9.89 -9.82 11.07
N HIS A 288 10.12 -8.54 11.35
CA HIS A 288 9.47 -7.41 10.66
C HIS A 288 9.68 -7.44 9.15
N GLY A 289 10.91 -7.59 8.64
CA GLY A 289 11.15 -7.64 7.19
C GLY A 289 10.51 -8.84 6.49
N SER A 290 10.28 -9.94 7.22
CA SER A 290 9.56 -11.13 6.74
C SER A 290 8.05 -10.90 6.74
N LEU A 291 7.49 -10.26 7.79
CA LEU A 291 6.09 -9.82 7.83
C LEU A 291 5.78 -8.83 6.70
N GLN A 292 6.64 -7.83 6.48
CA GLN A 292 6.55 -6.91 5.33
C GLN A 292 6.66 -7.65 3.99
N TRP A 293 7.53 -8.67 3.88
CA TRP A 293 7.57 -9.48 2.64
C TRP A 293 6.25 -10.22 2.43
N LEU A 294 5.66 -10.77 3.49
CA LEU A 294 4.33 -11.41 3.49
C LEU A 294 3.15 -10.45 3.24
N GLY A 295 3.38 -9.14 3.19
CA GLY A 295 2.34 -8.13 2.94
C GLY A 295 1.62 -7.66 4.20
N HIS A 296 2.25 -7.84 5.37
CA HIS A 296 1.68 -7.46 6.66
C HIS A 296 2.24 -6.14 7.17
N GLU A 297 1.32 -5.27 7.60
CA GLU A 297 1.59 -4.00 8.29
C GLU A 297 1.91 -4.31 9.75
N VAL A 298 3.10 -3.94 10.22
CA VAL A 298 3.56 -4.26 11.59
C VAL A 298 3.28 -3.07 12.50
N VAL A 299 2.36 -3.23 13.45
CA VAL A 299 1.94 -2.18 14.38
C VAL A 299 2.50 -2.50 15.75
N TYR A 300 3.48 -1.71 16.20
CA TYR A 300 4.03 -1.82 17.55
C TYR A 300 3.19 -1.02 18.55
N ARG A 301 2.97 -1.58 19.73
CA ARG A 301 2.31 -0.95 20.87
C ARG A 301 3.12 -1.21 22.14
N ASP A 302 3.58 -0.14 22.77
CA ASP A 302 4.21 -0.23 24.09
C ASP A 302 3.12 -0.40 25.14
N ILE A 303 3.17 -1.50 25.90
CA ILE A 303 2.20 -1.79 26.96
C ILE A 303 2.33 -0.85 28.17
N GLN A 304 3.44 -0.12 28.31
CA GLN A 304 3.65 0.87 29.37
C GLN A 304 3.10 2.25 28.99
N ALA A 305 2.87 2.51 27.71
CA ALA A 305 2.34 3.76 27.22
C ALA A 305 0.81 3.83 27.40
N ARG A 306 0.29 5.03 27.72
CA ARG A 306 -1.17 5.31 27.77
C ARG A 306 -1.76 5.47 26.36
N GLU A 307 -1.50 4.51 25.48
CA GLU A 307 -2.07 4.45 24.13
C GLU A 307 -3.46 3.80 24.15
N SER A 308 -4.39 4.37 23.37
CA SER A 308 -5.72 3.81 23.18
C SER A 308 -5.68 2.33 22.78
N ALA A 309 -6.71 1.57 23.16
CA ALA A 309 -6.84 0.18 22.74
C ALA A 309 -6.78 0.04 21.20
N PRO A 310 -6.21 -1.06 20.67
CA PRO A 310 -6.23 -1.32 19.23
C PRO A 310 -7.67 -1.37 18.70
N GLN A 311 -7.85 -1.00 17.43
CA GLN A 311 -9.12 -1.20 16.71
C GLN A 311 -9.49 -2.70 16.67
N ALA A 312 -10.79 -2.97 16.52
CA ALA A 312 -11.42 -4.30 16.57
C ALA A 312 -10.60 -5.42 15.89
N HIS A 313 -10.65 -6.62 16.48
CA HIS A 313 -9.80 -7.77 16.11
C HIS A 313 -10.03 -8.24 14.67
N ALA A 314 -11.22 -7.96 14.10
CA ALA A 314 -11.52 -8.16 12.68
C ALA A 314 -10.52 -7.47 11.71
N SER A 315 -9.77 -6.47 12.18
CA SER A 315 -8.70 -5.80 11.41
C SER A 315 -7.31 -6.45 11.53
N LEU A 316 -7.15 -7.42 12.46
CA LEU A 316 -5.88 -8.04 12.80
C LEU A 316 -5.66 -9.36 12.05
N ARG A 317 -4.43 -9.57 11.57
CA ARG A 317 -3.95 -10.82 10.97
C ARG A 317 -3.34 -11.77 12.00
N GLY A 318 -2.82 -11.23 13.09
CA GLY A 318 -2.20 -11.96 14.20
C GLY A 318 -1.64 -10.99 15.25
N VAL A 319 -1.27 -11.51 16.42
CA VAL A 319 -0.72 -10.72 17.54
C VAL A 319 0.55 -11.38 18.09
N ILE A 320 1.62 -10.60 18.23
CA ILE A 320 2.92 -11.04 18.75
C ILE A 320 3.14 -10.44 20.14
N PHE A 321 3.44 -11.28 21.11
CA PHE A 321 3.89 -10.91 22.45
C PHE A 321 5.42 -10.99 22.45
N ASP A 322 6.07 -9.86 22.16
CA ASP A 322 7.51 -9.80 21.86
C ASP A 322 8.39 -10.21 23.05
N GLN A 323 9.59 -10.73 22.77
CA GLN A 323 10.57 -11.13 23.80
C GLN A 323 10.86 -10.02 24.85
N SER A 324 10.76 -8.75 24.47
CA SER A 324 10.95 -7.60 25.37
C SER A 324 9.84 -7.36 26.41
N LEU A 325 8.72 -8.08 26.33
CA LEU A 325 7.53 -7.86 27.17
C LEU A 325 7.79 -8.22 28.65
N ALA A 326 7.56 -7.26 29.54
CA ALA A 326 7.78 -7.42 30.98
C ALA A 326 6.78 -8.39 31.67
N ALA A 327 7.25 -9.11 32.69
CA ALA A 327 6.47 -10.13 33.40
C ALA A 327 5.24 -9.58 34.14
N ASP A 328 5.32 -8.39 34.73
CA ASP A 328 4.28 -7.80 35.61
C ASP A 328 2.98 -7.39 34.87
N SER A 329 2.94 -7.58 33.55
CA SER A 329 1.87 -7.15 32.63
C SER A 329 0.65 -8.10 32.59
N GLY A 330 0.57 -9.05 33.54
CA GLY A 330 -0.04 -10.36 33.31
C GLY A 330 -1.55 -10.44 33.07
N LYS A 331 -2.39 -9.78 33.88
CA LYS A 331 -3.83 -10.10 33.94
C LYS A 331 -4.63 -9.70 32.70
N ASP A 332 -4.52 -8.44 32.28
CA ASP A 332 -5.26 -7.92 31.12
C ASP A 332 -4.77 -8.56 29.81
N LEU A 333 -3.49 -8.90 29.75
CA LEU A 333 -2.88 -9.61 28.64
C LEU A 333 -3.31 -11.08 28.55
N ALA A 334 -3.45 -11.79 29.67
CA ALA A 334 -3.99 -13.15 29.67
C ALA A 334 -5.47 -13.20 29.21
N ALA A 335 -6.27 -12.18 29.56
CA ALA A 335 -7.62 -12.04 29.02
C ALA A 335 -7.62 -11.77 27.50
N LEU A 336 -6.71 -10.93 27.02
CA LEU A 336 -6.55 -10.65 25.59
C LEU A 336 -6.17 -11.90 24.78
N VAL A 337 -5.25 -12.76 25.28
CA VAL A 337 -4.89 -14.01 24.58
C VAL A 337 -6.11 -14.94 24.45
N ARG A 338 -6.92 -15.09 25.50
CA ARG A 338 -8.16 -15.89 25.45
C ARG A 338 -9.15 -15.37 24.40
N HIS A 339 -9.36 -14.05 24.38
CA HIS A 339 -10.25 -13.40 23.41
C HIS A 339 -9.77 -13.61 21.97
N LEU A 340 -8.48 -13.39 21.71
CA LEU A 340 -7.90 -13.57 20.38
C LEU A 340 -7.96 -15.03 19.90
N ALA A 341 -7.63 -15.99 20.78
CA ALA A 341 -7.71 -17.42 20.47
C ALA A 341 -9.17 -17.85 20.17
N ALA A 342 -10.14 -17.40 20.97
CA ALA A 342 -11.56 -17.65 20.72
C ALA A 342 -12.07 -17.00 19.42
N ALA A 343 -11.53 -15.84 19.04
CA ALA A 343 -11.81 -15.16 17.78
C ALA A 343 -11.06 -15.75 16.57
N GLY A 344 -10.21 -16.76 16.76
CA GLY A 344 -9.40 -17.36 15.69
C GLY A 344 -8.28 -16.47 15.16
N VAL A 345 -7.88 -15.43 15.90
CA VAL A 345 -6.75 -14.55 15.56
C VAL A 345 -5.46 -15.20 16.11
N PRO A 346 -4.50 -15.59 15.26
CA PRO A 346 -3.33 -16.35 15.70
C PRO A 346 -2.43 -15.50 16.62
N VAL A 347 -2.06 -16.07 17.75
CA VAL A 347 -1.17 -15.43 18.75
C VAL A 347 0.23 -16.06 18.68
N LEU A 348 1.30 -15.25 18.74
CA LEU A 348 2.67 -15.71 18.87
C LEU A 348 3.25 -15.26 20.21
N LEU A 349 3.58 -16.23 21.07
CA LEU A 349 4.16 -15.98 22.39
C LEU A 349 5.69 -16.11 22.31
N ASN A 350 6.40 -14.99 22.49
CA ASN A 350 7.87 -14.89 22.39
C ASN A 350 8.54 -14.35 23.67
N SER A 351 7.77 -13.82 24.64
CA SER A 351 8.29 -13.53 25.99
C SER A 351 8.23 -14.75 26.90
N LEU A 352 9.41 -15.26 27.26
CA LEU A 352 9.61 -16.33 28.23
C LEU A 352 9.08 -15.93 29.61
N ASP A 353 9.45 -14.73 30.07
CA ASP A 353 9.12 -14.25 31.41
C ASP A 353 7.61 -13.97 31.55
N TRP A 354 6.96 -13.42 30.52
CA TRP A 354 5.50 -13.27 30.49
C TRP A 354 4.78 -14.62 30.43
N LEU A 355 5.24 -15.58 29.61
CA LEU A 355 4.62 -16.90 29.52
C LEU A 355 4.69 -17.64 30.87
N ALA A 356 5.82 -17.58 31.57
CA ALA A 356 5.97 -18.13 32.92
C ALA A 356 5.05 -17.44 33.95
N ALA A 357 4.79 -16.14 33.79
CA ALA A 357 3.92 -15.35 34.67
C ALA A 357 2.42 -15.38 34.28
N SER A 358 2.06 -15.96 33.13
CA SER A 358 0.71 -15.86 32.55
C SER A 358 -0.42 -16.58 33.33
N GLY A 359 -0.06 -17.45 34.28
CA GLY A 359 -0.99 -18.17 35.14
C GLY A 359 -1.40 -19.53 34.58
N GLN A 360 -1.61 -20.50 35.49
CA GLN A 360 -1.89 -21.90 35.12
C GLN A 360 -3.20 -22.07 34.35
N ASP A 361 -4.23 -21.26 34.63
CA ASP A 361 -5.52 -21.32 33.93
C ASP A 361 -5.35 -21.09 32.42
N LEU A 362 -4.63 -20.02 32.02
CA LEU A 362 -4.37 -19.74 30.61
C LEU A 362 -3.53 -20.84 29.97
N GLN A 363 -2.49 -21.31 30.66
CA GLN A 363 -1.61 -22.37 30.17
C GLN A 363 -2.41 -23.65 29.90
N ALA A 364 -3.31 -24.04 30.81
CA ALA A 364 -4.20 -25.18 30.64
C ALA A 364 -5.21 -24.98 29.49
N GLU A 365 -5.80 -23.79 29.34
CA GLU A 365 -6.68 -23.45 28.20
C GLU A 365 -5.96 -23.53 26.84
N LEU A 366 -4.68 -23.16 26.79
CA LEU A 366 -3.85 -23.25 25.57
C LEU A 366 -3.21 -24.63 25.36
N GLY A 367 -3.37 -25.58 26.29
CA GLY A 367 -2.75 -26.91 26.27
C GLY A 367 -1.24 -26.92 26.51
N ILE A 368 -0.68 -25.84 27.08
CA ILE A 368 0.77 -25.70 27.36
C ILE A 368 1.05 -26.11 28.80
N GLU A 369 2.04 -26.98 29.02
CA GLU A 369 2.59 -27.19 30.36
C GLU A 369 3.90 -26.39 30.50
N THR A 370 3.95 -25.46 31.47
CA THR A 370 5.20 -24.76 31.84
C THR A 370 5.72 -25.26 33.19
N GLY A 371 7.04 -25.45 33.26
CA GLY A 371 7.80 -25.71 34.47
C GLY A 371 8.76 -24.57 34.78
N GLY A 372 9.65 -24.79 35.74
CA GLY A 372 10.71 -23.81 36.05
C GLY A 372 11.77 -23.69 34.94
N LYS A 373 12.71 -22.76 35.14
CA LYS A 373 13.95 -22.69 34.35
C LYS A 373 14.75 -24.00 34.51
N MET A 374 15.37 -24.47 33.43
CA MET A 374 16.08 -25.75 33.42
C MET A 374 17.30 -25.74 34.36
N PRO A 375 17.62 -26.86 35.03
CA PRO A 375 18.77 -26.95 35.95
C PRO A 375 20.09 -26.50 35.31
N SER A 376 20.93 -25.79 36.08
CA SER A 376 22.24 -25.31 35.63
C SER A 376 23.20 -26.44 35.28
N GLY A 377 23.97 -26.28 34.20
CA GLY A 377 25.03 -27.21 33.79
C GLY A 377 24.57 -28.36 32.89
N LEU A 378 23.29 -28.40 32.50
CA LEU A 378 22.77 -29.34 31.52
C LEU A 378 23.30 -28.99 30.11
N LYS A 379 23.78 -30.00 29.39
CA LYS A 379 24.13 -29.87 27.97
C LYS A 379 22.89 -30.10 27.12
N LEU A 380 22.36 -29.01 26.57
CA LEU A 380 21.16 -29.03 25.73
C LEU A 380 21.53 -29.28 24.27
N HIS A 381 20.96 -30.33 23.70
CA HIS A 381 21.11 -30.69 22.29
C HIS A 381 19.78 -30.45 21.56
N PRO A 382 19.77 -29.71 20.43
CA PRO A 382 18.56 -29.59 19.61
C PRO A 382 18.20 -30.94 18.99
N LEU A 383 16.90 -31.25 18.97
CA LEU A 383 16.37 -32.36 18.18
C LEU A 383 16.31 -31.98 16.68
N PRO A 384 16.22 -32.96 15.77
CA PRO A 384 16.08 -32.70 14.34
C PRO A 384 14.86 -31.83 14.03
N MET A 385 15.06 -30.80 13.21
CA MET A 385 14.05 -29.85 12.74
C MET A 385 13.84 -30.03 11.23
N GLU A 386 12.62 -29.77 10.73
CA GLU A 386 12.36 -29.73 9.29
C GLU A 386 13.25 -28.69 8.59
N SER A 387 13.87 -29.07 7.46
CA SER A 387 14.84 -28.21 6.76
C SER A 387 14.26 -26.86 6.32
N ALA A 388 12.95 -26.77 6.07
CA ALA A 388 12.27 -25.52 5.74
C ALA A 388 12.32 -24.48 6.87
N PHE A 389 12.37 -24.92 8.14
CA PHE A 389 12.48 -24.03 9.30
C PHE A 389 13.92 -23.78 9.75
N ALA A 390 14.93 -24.45 9.18
CA ALA A 390 16.32 -24.22 9.56
C ALA A 390 16.87 -22.93 8.93
N ASN A 391 17.45 -22.04 9.74
CA ASN A 391 18.19 -20.88 9.27
C ASN A 391 19.67 -21.27 9.00
N PRO A 392 20.12 -21.35 7.74
CA PRO A 392 21.49 -21.74 7.41
C PRO A 392 22.47 -20.62 7.82
N GLY A 393 23.07 -20.77 9.01
CA GLY A 393 24.03 -19.82 9.58
C GLY A 393 24.21 -19.93 11.11
N HIS A 394 23.21 -20.42 11.84
CA HIS A 394 23.16 -20.33 13.32
C HIS A 394 23.06 -21.71 14.01
N ALA A 395 24.09 -22.55 13.82
CA ALA A 395 24.01 -23.98 14.14
C ALA A 395 23.99 -24.37 15.64
N GLU A 396 24.71 -23.67 16.55
CA GLU A 396 24.91 -24.14 17.93
C GLU A 396 24.27 -23.26 19.04
N PRO A 397 23.62 -23.86 20.06
CA PRO A 397 23.01 -23.10 21.15
C PRO A 397 24.06 -22.84 22.23
N ALA A 398 24.62 -21.62 22.23
CA ALA A 398 25.35 -21.10 23.39
C ALA A 398 24.41 -20.59 24.50
N ALA A 399 23.21 -21.17 24.64
CA ALA A 399 22.28 -20.85 25.71
C ALA A 399 22.73 -21.54 27.01
N ASP A 400 22.79 -20.80 28.11
CA ASP A 400 22.91 -21.43 29.42
C ASP A 400 21.59 -22.19 29.69
N SER A 401 21.63 -23.37 30.28
CA SER A 401 20.40 -24.08 30.61
C SER A 401 19.50 -23.27 31.56
N ARG A 402 20.07 -22.35 32.34
CA ARG A 402 19.32 -21.39 33.17
C ARG A 402 18.50 -20.37 32.38
N ASP A 403 18.81 -20.15 31.09
CA ASP A 403 18.05 -19.24 30.24
C ASP A 403 16.80 -19.91 29.64
N ILE A 404 16.71 -21.24 29.72
CA ILE A 404 15.68 -22.05 29.07
C ILE A 404 14.54 -22.35 30.04
N LEU A 405 13.31 -22.00 29.65
CA LEU A 405 12.08 -22.37 30.35
C LEU A 405 11.70 -23.80 29.96
N ALA A 406 11.39 -24.65 30.93
CA ALA A 406 10.78 -25.94 30.64
C ALA A 406 9.34 -25.73 30.13
N VAL A 407 9.14 -25.94 28.84
CA VAL A 407 7.83 -25.93 28.17
C VAL A 407 7.61 -27.26 27.47
N LYS A 408 6.38 -27.77 27.51
CA LYS A 408 5.89 -28.90 26.71
C LYS A 408 4.69 -28.42 25.89
N ALA A 409 4.69 -28.74 24.60
CA ALA A 409 3.66 -28.30 23.66
C ALA A 409 2.35 -29.11 23.80
N PRO A 410 1.21 -28.58 23.31
CA PRO A 410 -0.02 -29.34 23.11
C PRO A 410 0.20 -30.59 22.24
N GLU A 411 -0.62 -31.64 22.42
CA GLU A 411 -0.48 -32.91 21.67
C GLU A 411 -0.69 -32.77 20.16
N ASP A 412 -1.45 -31.77 19.71
CA ASP A 412 -1.72 -31.46 18.31
C ASP A 412 -0.76 -30.41 17.70
N ALA A 413 0.23 -29.97 18.47
CA ALA A 413 1.17 -28.95 18.03
C ALA A 413 2.21 -29.49 17.03
N ARG A 414 2.48 -28.70 15.98
CA ARG A 414 3.63 -28.93 15.09
C ARG A 414 4.90 -28.39 15.77
N LEU A 415 5.69 -29.30 16.34
CA LEU A 415 7.01 -28.99 16.90
C LEU A 415 7.97 -28.50 15.80
N VAL A 416 8.66 -27.39 16.07
CA VAL A 416 9.67 -26.80 15.19
C VAL A 416 11.07 -26.95 15.80
N LEU A 417 11.24 -26.62 17.08
CA LEU A 417 12.48 -26.80 17.83
C LEU A 417 12.19 -27.30 19.24
N SER A 418 12.74 -28.47 19.55
CA SER A 418 12.81 -29.03 20.90
C SER A 418 14.27 -29.24 21.30
N LEU A 419 14.56 -29.05 22.59
CA LEU A 419 15.88 -29.28 23.19
C LEU A 419 15.81 -30.48 24.12
N ARG A 420 16.87 -31.30 24.14
CA ARG A 420 17.01 -32.45 25.05
C ARG A 420 18.32 -32.36 25.85
N ALA A 421 18.23 -32.63 27.15
CA ALA A 421 19.37 -32.84 28.03
C ALA A 421 19.05 -34.01 28.98
N ASP A 422 19.89 -35.05 28.94
CA ASP A 422 19.64 -36.33 29.60
C ASP A 422 18.23 -36.87 29.26
N ASP A 423 17.45 -37.29 30.26
CA ASP A 423 16.06 -37.75 30.11
C ASP A 423 15.03 -36.59 30.03
N ARG A 424 15.47 -35.33 29.99
CA ARG A 424 14.57 -34.15 29.89
C ARG A 424 14.50 -33.62 28.47
N GLN A 425 13.29 -33.42 27.97
CA GLN A 425 13.00 -32.67 26.74
C GLN A 425 12.19 -31.41 27.07
N THR A 426 12.35 -30.37 26.27
CA THR A 426 11.46 -29.21 26.25
C THR A 426 11.27 -28.67 24.84
N ASP A 427 10.05 -28.26 24.53
CA ASP A 427 9.65 -27.74 23.22
C ASP A 427 9.69 -26.21 23.26
N GLN A 428 10.64 -25.62 22.53
CA GLN A 428 10.94 -24.19 22.58
C GLN A 428 10.27 -23.40 21.46
N VAL A 429 10.04 -24.02 20.30
CA VAL A 429 9.33 -23.40 19.17
C VAL A 429 8.33 -24.40 18.60
N PHE A 430 7.06 -24.00 18.52
CA PHE A 430 5.98 -24.84 17.98
C PHE A 430 4.78 -24.00 17.51
N LEU A 431 3.93 -24.61 16.67
CA LEU A 431 2.67 -24.05 16.18
C LEU A 431 1.50 -24.90 16.67
N ALA A 432 0.41 -24.28 17.09
CA ALA A 432 -0.82 -24.91 17.60
C ALA A 432 -2.06 -24.23 16.97
N PRO A 433 -3.29 -24.78 17.08
CA PRO A 433 -4.46 -24.19 16.41
C PRO A 433 -4.78 -22.73 16.78
N TRP A 434 -4.41 -22.30 18.00
CA TRP A 434 -4.57 -20.92 18.47
C TRP A 434 -3.42 -19.97 18.04
N GLY A 435 -2.33 -20.50 17.46
CA GLY A 435 -1.15 -19.71 17.10
C GLY A 435 0.17 -20.47 17.31
N GLY A 436 1.02 -20.02 18.23
CA GLY A 436 2.28 -20.68 18.53
C GLY A 436 3.17 -20.02 19.59
N VAL A 437 4.28 -20.70 19.87
CA VAL A 437 5.33 -20.27 20.81
C VAL A 437 6.66 -20.23 20.07
N TRP A 438 7.48 -19.22 20.35
CA TRP A 438 8.87 -19.15 19.90
C TRP A 438 9.75 -18.63 21.02
N LEU A 439 10.55 -19.49 21.65
CA LEU A 439 11.46 -19.14 22.74
C LEU A 439 12.91 -19.41 22.32
N GLU A 440 13.63 -18.37 21.91
CA GLU A 440 15.08 -18.41 21.70
C GLU A 440 15.77 -17.29 22.50
N PRO A 441 15.98 -17.46 23.81
CA PRO A 441 16.32 -16.35 24.73
C PRO A 441 17.59 -15.58 24.34
N ARG A 442 18.57 -16.24 23.69
CA ARG A 442 19.82 -15.60 23.24
C ARG A 442 19.84 -15.19 21.76
N ALA A 443 18.72 -15.25 21.03
CA ALA A 443 18.69 -14.92 19.61
C ALA A 443 19.13 -13.47 19.31
N LEU A 444 18.81 -12.51 20.19
CA LEU A 444 19.26 -11.11 20.07
C LEU A 444 20.79 -10.95 20.10
N GLU A 445 21.52 -11.91 20.68
CA GLU A 445 22.98 -11.93 20.81
C GLU A 445 23.68 -12.87 19.82
N LYS A 446 23.01 -13.95 19.42
CA LYS A 446 23.59 -15.09 18.68
C LYS A 446 22.95 -15.36 17.31
N GLY A 447 21.92 -14.60 16.95
CA GLY A 447 21.06 -14.91 15.81
C GLY A 447 20.08 -16.04 16.10
N THR A 448 19.06 -16.17 15.25
CA THR A 448 18.02 -17.20 15.36
C THR A 448 18.35 -18.45 14.55
N ARG A 449 18.03 -19.62 15.11
CA ARG A 449 18.09 -20.94 14.47
C ARG A 449 16.97 -21.17 13.47
N ILE A 450 15.84 -20.49 13.69
CA ILE A 450 14.61 -20.67 12.93
C ILE A 450 14.61 -19.68 11.78
N GLN A 451 14.25 -20.15 10.58
CA GLN A 451 14.11 -19.30 9.42
C GLN A 451 12.81 -18.49 9.54
N PRO A 452 12.86 -17.15 9.74
CA PRO A 452 11.67 -16.40 10.13
C PRO A 452 10.55 -16.43 9.09
N LEU A 453 10.90 -16.33 7.81
CA LEU A 453 9.90 -16.34 6.74
C LEU A 453 9.09 -17.64 6.73
N SER A 454 9.74 -18.81 6.79
CA SER A 454 9.07 -20.11 6.77
C SER A 454 8.18 -20.33 7.99
N PHE A 455 8.63 -19.91 9.18
CA PHE A 455 7.82 -19.98 10.39
C PHE A 455 6.59 -19.09 10.29
N LEU A 456 6.75 -17.84 9.83
CA LEU A 456 5.64 -16.88 9.70
C LEU A 456 4.65 -17.30 8.59
N GLU A 457 5.12 -17.89 7.49
CA GLU A 457 4.25 -18.52 6.48
C GLU A 457 3.37 -19.61 7.09
N ALA A 458 3.93 -20.43 7.99
CA ALA A 458 3.19 -21.50 8.66
C ALA A 458 2.25 -20.99 9.78
N TRP A 459 2.70 -20.03 10.60
CA TRP A 459 1.89 -19.39 11.65
C TRP A 459 0.66 -18.67 11.07
N LEU A 460 0.81 -18.03 9.90
CA LEU A 460 -0.25 -17.28 9.24
C LEU A 460 -0.92 -18.07 8.09
N ALA A 461 -0.78 -19.40 8.05
CA ALA A 461 -1.35 -20.24 7.00
C ALA A 461 -2.89 -20.36 7.08
N GLY A 462 -3.51 -20.02 8.22
CA GLY A 462 -4.94 -20.26 8.50
C GLY A 462 -5.96 -19.44 7.70
N ALA A 463 -5.56 -18.66 6.69
CA ALA A 463 -6.53 -18.03 5.77
C ALA A 463 -6.09 -18.13 4.31
N ALA A 464 -7.07 -17.95 3.41
CA ALA A 464 -6.87 -18.02 1.97
C ALA A 464 -5.76 -17.06 1.48
N PRO A 465 -4.92 -17.50 0.52
CA PRO A 465 -3.92 -16.62 -0.10
C PRO A 465 -4.57 -15.38 -0.71
N ALA A 466 -4.01 -14.21 -0.43
CA ALA A 466 -4.42 -12.94 -1.00
C ALA A 466 -3.27 -12.29 -1.79
N PRO A 467 -3.57 -11.40 -2.76
CA PRO A 467 -2.57 -10.60 -3.45
C PRO A 467 -1.78 -9.72 -2.47
N VAL A 468 -0.45 -9.78 -2.54
CA VAL A 468 0.45 -8.95 -1.72
C VAL A 468 1.13 -7.91 -2.61
N ALA A 469 1.07 -6.63 -2.23
CA ALA A 469 1.82 -5.58 -2.93
C ALA A 469 3.33 -5.87 -2.81
N ASP A 470 4.00 -6.06 -3.95
CA ASP A 470 5.40 -6.47 -3.97
C ASP A 470 6.35 -5.26 -3.92
N THR A 471 7.43 -5.41 -3.15
CA THR A 471 8.46 -4.38 -2.92
C THR A 471 9.84 -4.83 -3.39
N THR A 472 9.90 -5.90 -4.21
CA THR A 472 11.14 -6.55 -4.64
C THR A 472 11.29 -6.62 -6.16
N SER A 473 10.19 -6.42 -6.91
CA SER A 473 10.13 -6.46 -8.36
C SER A 473 9.19 -5.40 -8.93
N GLN A 474 9.37 -5.09 -10.21
CA GLN A 474 8.40 -4.35 -11.00
C GLN A 474 8.43 -4.84 -12.45
N ASP A 475 7.27 -4.89 -13.09
CA ASP A 475 7.13 -5.25 -14.51
C ASP A 475 7.91 -6.53 -14.87
N GLY A 476 7.89 -7.53 -13.99
CA GLY A 476 8.43 -8.88 -14.24
C GLY A 476 9.95 -9.02 -14.11
N ARG A 477 10.63 -8.09 -13.44
CA ARG A 477 12.07 -8.16 -13.11
C ARG A 477 12.32 -7.72 -11.67
N GLN A 478 13.30 -8.33 -11.02
CA GLN A 478 13.76 -7.89 -9.69
C GLN A 478 14.26 -6.45 -9.75
N LEU A 479 13.91 -5.64 -8.76
CA LEU A 479 14.29 -4.24 -8.67
C LEU A 479 15.80 -4.09 -8.43
N LEU A 480 16.38 -3.02 -8.96
CA LEU A 480 17.73 -2.55 -8.64
C LEU A 480 17.63 -1.10 -8.12
N VAL A 481 18.24 -0.82 -6.97
CA VAL A 481 18.30 0.52 -6.38
C VAL A 481 19.76 0.91 -6.17
N CYS A 482 20.21 1.98 -6.83
CA CYS A 482 21.58 2.48 -6.72
C CYS A 482 21.60 3.82 -5.98
N HIS A 483 22.41 3.92 -4.94
CA HIS A 483 22.53 5.09 -4.08
C HIS A 483 24.00 5.43 -3.83
N VAL A 484 24.33 6.72 -3.86
CA VAL A 484 25.63 7.26 -3.40
C VAL A 484 25.39 8.21 -2.24
N GLY A 485 25.93 7.89 -1.06
CA GLY A 485 25.92 8.72 0.13
C GLY A 485 26.86 9.92 0.02
N SER A 486 26.65 10.91 0.89
CA SER A 486 27.40 12.18 0.92
C SER A 486 28.86 12.06 1.37
N GLU A 487 29.21 10.95 2.01
CA GLU A 487 30.46 10.73 2.72
C GLU A 487 31.67 10.70 1.78
N GLY A 488 32.67 11.53 2.07
CA GLY A 488 33.97 11.54 1.38
C GLY A 488 33.99 12.28 0.05
N PHE A 489 33.01 13.16 -0.22
CA PHE A 489 32.88 13.91 -1.49
C PHE A 489 34.20 14.51 -2.01
N ASP A 490 34.94 15.20 -1.14
CA ASP A 490 36.19 15.91 -1.45
C ASP A 490 37.46 15.12 -1.06
N ALA A 491 37.35 13.82 -0.80
CA ALA A 491 38.51 12.97 -0.53
C ALA A 491 39.45 12.98 -1.75
N ILE A 492 40.71 13.41 -1.55
CA ILE A 492 41.69 13.49 -2.63
C ILE A 492 42.11 12.08 -3.05
N THR A 493 42.03 11.81 -4.35
CA THR A 493 42.46 10.53 -4.93
C THR A 493 43.94 10.58 -5.36
N PRO A 494 44.71 9.49 -5.21
CA PRO A 494 46.14 9.45 -5.56
C PRO A 494 46.37 9.27 -7.08
N ARG A 495 45.63 10.02 -7.90
CA ARG A 495 45.67 9.98 -9.37
C ARG A 495 46.35 11.25 -9.93
N PRO A 496 46.86 11.21 -11.18
CA PRO A 496 47.40 12.40 -11.84
C PRO A 496 46.38 13.56 -11.83
N GLY A 497 46.83 14.75 -11.42
CA GLY A 497 45.96 15.92 -11.23
C GLY A 497 45.28 16.01 -9.85
N LEU A 498 45.42 14.99 -8.99
CA LEU A 498 44.79 14.92 -7.66
C LEU A 498 43.28 15.25 -7.67
N PRO A 499 42.47 14.54 -8.49
CA PRO A 499 41.04 14.75 -8.51
C PRO A 499 40.39 14.34 -7.19
N MET A 500 39.30 15.02 -6.82
CA MET A 500 38.42 14.65 -5.71
C MET A 500 37.66 13.37 -6.05
N ALA A 501 37.27 12.62 -5.02
CA ALA A 501 36.48 11.40 -5.18
C ALA A 501 35.14 11.65 -5.90
N ALA A 502 34.52 12.83 -5.75
CA ALA A 502 33.35 13.23 -6.54
C ALA A 502 33.62 13.36 -8.05
N GLU A 503 34.76 13.92 -8.44
CA GLU A 503 35.18 14.05 -9.85
C GLU A 503 35.41 12.63 -10.43
N VAL A 504 36.12 11.77 -9.70
CA VAL A 504 36.34 10.36 -10.10
C VAL A 504 35.05 9.55 -10.14
N MET A 505 34.10 9.78 -9.22
CA MET A 505 32.78 9.13 -9.21
C MET A 505 31.95 9.49 -10.44
N VAL A 506 32.01 10.75 -10.90
CA VAL A 506 31.38 11.18 -12.16
C VAL A 506 32.01 10.44 -13.35
N ASP A 507 33.32 10.56 -13.53
CA ASP A 507 34.04 10.03 -14.70
C ASP A 507 34.03 8.50 -14.81
N GLU A 508 34.16 7.80 -13.67
CA GLU A 508 34.43 6.37 -13.65
C GLU A 508 33.22 5.50 -13.34
N VAL A 509 32.14 6.10 -12.83
CA VAL A 509 30.94 5.40 -12.40
C VAL A 509 29.68 6.02 -13.02
N LEU A 510 29.29 7.23 -12.62
CA LEU A 510 27.98 7.79 -12.95
C LEU A 510 27.80 8.04 -14.46
N ALA A 511 28.85 8.47 -15.16
CA ALA A 511 28.83 8.65 -16.61
C ALA A 511 28.99 7.34 -17.42
N LYS A 512 29.51 6.27 -16.81
CA LYS A 512 29.82 5.00 -17.49
C LYS A 512 28.71 3.96 -17.38
N TYR A 513 28.00 3.92 -16.25
CA TYR A 513 26.89 2.99 -16.03
C TYR A 513 25.56 3.71 -16.28
N PRO A 514 24.79 3.35 -17.33
CA PRO A 514 23.50 3.97 -17.64
C PRO A 514 22.38 3.44 -16.72
N LEU A 515 22.58 3.62 -15.41
CA LEU A 515 21.69 3.24 -14.33
C LEU A 515 21.24 4.51 -13.58
N PRO A 516 20.00 4.57 -13.07
CA PRO A 516 19.55 5.64 -12.18
C PRO A 516 20.29 5.56 -10.83
N PHE A 517 21.06 6.58 -10.50
CA PHE A 517 21.71 6.74 -9.19
C PHE A 517 21.05 7.87 -8.41
N SER A 518 20.63 7.63 -7.17
CA SER A 518 20.22 8.70 -6.26
C SER A 518 21.40 9.13 -5.41
N VAL A 519 21.91 10.34 -5.64
CA VAL A 519 23.15 10.84 -5.03
C VAL A 519 22.83 11.92 -3.99
N ALA A 520 23.24 11.68 -2.75
CA ALA A 520 23.06 12.61 -1.64
C ALA A 520 24.27 13.53 -1.46
N VAL A 521 24.03 14.80 -1.16
CA VAL A 521 25.08 15.77 -0.78
C VAL A 521 24.72 16.52 0.49
N CYS A 522 25.75 16.82 1.29
CA CYS A 522 25.66 17.66 2.49
C CYS A 522 25.96 19.12 2.11
N GLU A 523 25.06 20.07 2.43
CA GLU A 523 25.31 21.49 2.15
C GLU A 523 26.59 21.98 2.87
N GLY A 524 26.76 21.61 4.15
CA GLY A 524 27.89 22.05 4.96
C GLY A 524 29.24 21.58 4.42
N ASP A 525 29.31 20.36 3.90
CA ASP A 525 30.57 19.80 3.36
C ASP A 525 30.97 20.53 2.07
N LEU A 526 30.00 20.71 1.14
CA LEU A 526 30.22 21.41 -0.12
C LEU A 526 30.62 22.88 0.10
N ARG A 527 29.98 23.57 1.06
CA ARG A 527 30.28 24.98 1.37
C ARG A 527 31.53 25.19 2.24
N GLY A 528 32.21 24.12 2.68
CA GLY A 528 33.33 24.20 3.61
C GLY A 528 32.93 24.75 4.99
N TRP A 529 31.68 24.49 5.39
CA TRP A 529 31.11 24.87 6.69
C TRP A 529 31.17 23.72 7.70
N THR A 530 31.28 22.47 7.26
CA THR A 530 31.55 21.34 8.15
C THR A 530 33.01 21.37 8.62
N PRO A 531 33.30 21.31 9.94
CA PRO A 531 34.66 21.25 10.44
C PRO A 531 35.49 20.13 9.80
N GLY A 532 36.70 20.47 9.35
CA GLY A 532 37.58 19.57 8.58
C GLY A 532 37.60 19.85 7.07
N HIS A 533 36.59 20.54 6.52
CA HIS A 533 36.56 20.94 5.11
C HIS A 533 37.06 22.38 4.94
N ALA A 534 38.12 22.58 4.14
CA ALA A 534 38.66 23.92 3.88
C ALA A 534 37.65 24.82 3.13
N PRO A 535 37.33 26.04 3.62
CA PRO A 535 36.41 26.95 2.93
C PRO A 535 36.88 27.39 1.53
N ALA A 536 38.20 27.47 1.30
CA ALA A 536 38.76 27.89 0.01
C ALA A 536 38.42 26.91 -1.15
N GLU A 537 38.23 25.63 -0.85
CA GLU A 537 37.87 24.59 -1.84
C GLU A 537 36.36 24.57 -2.17
N ALA A 538 35.53 25.38 -1.50
CA ALA A 538 34.07 25.32 -1.65
C ALA A 538 33.60 25.53 -3.11
N LEU A 539 34.26 26.41 -3.87
CA LEU A 539 33.95 26.62 -5.28
C LEU A 539 34.21 25.37 -6.13
N ARG A 540 35.31 24.65 -5.89
CA ARG A 540 35.63 23.40 -6.60
C ARG A 540 34.59 22.32 -6.29
N ARG A 541 34.22 22.17 -5.02
CA ARG A 541 33.16 21.24 -4.58
C ARG A 541 31.82 21.57 -5.23
N GLU A 542 31.45 22.85 -5.29
CA GLU A 542 30.19 23.29 -5.92
C GLU A 542 30.16 23.02 -7.43
N VAL A 543 31.28 23.29 -8.14
CA VAL A 543 31.42 22.97 -9.57
C VAL A 543 31.27 21.47 -9.82
N ALA A 544 31.98 20.63 -9.07
CA ALA A 544 31.87 19.17 -9.18
C ALA A 544 30.44 18.67 -8.88
N ALA A 545 29.75 19.27 -7.91
CA ALA A 545 28.36 18.91 -7.59
C ALA A 545 27.37 19.35 -8.69
N ARG A 546 27.59 20.51 -9.34
CA ARG A 546 26.80 20.96 -10.50
C ARG A 546 27.00 20.03 -11.71
N GLU A 547 28.22 19.59 -11.96
CA GLU A 547 28.55 18.62 -13.02
C GLU A 547 27.88 17.27 -12.74
N LEU A 548 28.02 16.74 -11.52
CA LEU A 548 27.38 15.50 -11.08
C LEU A 548 25.85 15.53 -11.27
N PHE A 549 25.20 16.63 -10.90
CA PHE A 549 23.74 16.78 -11.09
C PHE A 549 23.31 17.22 -12.49
N SER A 550 24.26 17.46 -13.42
CA SER A 550 23.94 17.64 -14.84
C SER A 550 23.64 16.31 -15.55
N LEU A 551 24.10 15.18 -14.98
CA LEU A 551 23.92 13.85 -15.55
C LEU A 551 22.43 13.43 -15.57
N PRO A 552 21.91 12.91 -16.70
CA PRO A 552 20.48 12.60 -16.87
C PRO A 552 20.04 11.35 -16.10
N ASN A 553 20.98 10.53 -15.65
CA ASN A 553 20.76 9.33 -14.85
C ASN A 553 21.00 9.56 -13.34
N VAL A 554 21.27 10.79 -12.90
CA VAL A 554 21.42 11.12 -11.48
C VAL A 554 20.17 11.81 -10.94
N GLU A 555 19.63 11.30 -9.82
CA GLU A 555 18.60 11.92 -9.00
C GLU A 555 19.26 12.65 -7.81
N PRO A 556 18.99 13.95 -7.58
CA PRO A 556 19.54 14.67 -6.43
C PRO A 556 18.83 14.29 -5.14
N ALA A 557 19.61 14.16 -4.06
CA ALA A 557 19.11 14.04 -2.71
C ALA A 557 19.88 14.95 -1.75
N SER A 558 19.24 15.37 -0.67
CA SER A 558 19.92 16.08 0.42
C SER A 558 20.29 15.12 1.55
N ALA A 559 21.52 15.25 2.05
CA ALA A 559 21.98 14.69 3.31
C ALA A 559 21.90 15.74 4.45
N THR A 560 20.95 16.68 4.38
CA THR A 560 20.74 17.83 5.29
C THR A 560 21.86 18.88 5.23
N LEU A 561 21.88 19.84 6.17
CA LEU A 561 22.90 20.90 6.23
C LEU A 561 24.19 20.39 6.89
N SER A 562 24.08 19.68 8.02
CA SER A 562 25.23 19.37 8.88
C SER A 562 25.42 17.88 9.19
N ARG A 563 24.58 17.00 8.61
CA ARG A 563 24.53 15.55 8.89
C ARG A 563 24.43 15.23 10.41
N PRO A 564 23.34 15.65 11.07
CA PRO A 564 23.12 15.36 12.48
C PRO A 564 22.58 13.94 12.71
N LEU A 565 23.05 13.32 13.77
CA LEU A 565 22.67 11.96 14.17
C LEU A 565 21.44 11.96 15.10
N ASP A 566 21.33 12.96 15.97
CA ASP A 566 20.21 13.16 16.89
C ASP A 566 19.27 14.25 16.37
N TRP A 567 17.98 13.93 16.32
CA TRP A 567 16.89 14.79 15.85
C TRP A 567 15.90 15.14 16.97
N THR A 568 16.29 14.92 18.22
CA THR A 568 15.49 15.24 19.41
C THR A 568 15.23 16.76 19.51
N PRO A 569 13.96 17.20 19.58
CA PRO A 569 13.63 18.61 19.78
C PRO A 569 14.31 19.19 21.02
N GLY A 570 14.90 20.39 20.88
CA GLY A 570 15.61 21.07 21.96
C GLY A 570 17.08 20.67 22.17
N ALA A 571 17.55 19.54 21.62
CA ALA A 571 18.93 19.07 21.79
C ALA A 571 19.99 19.83 20.97
N GLY A 572 19.58 20.80 20.14
CA GLY A 572 20.48 21.51 19.23
C GLY A 572 20.83 20.69 17.98
N ILE A 573 19.81 20.31 17.21
CA ILE A 573 19.90 19.38 16.05
C ILE A 573 21.08 19.71 15.11
N THR A 574 21.28 20.98 14.73
CA THR A 574 22.37 21.35 13.81
C THR A 574 23.73 21.20 14.47
N ARG A 575 24.61 20.37 13.88
CA ARG A 575 25.98 20.17 14.35
C ARG A 575 26.81 21.47 14.23
N PRO A 576 27.87 21.63 15.05
CA PRO A 576 28.74 22.80 14.96
C PRO A 576 29.30 23.01 13.54
N LEU A 577 29.12 24.22 13.03
CA LEU A 577 29.69 24.68 11.76
C LEU A 577 30.94 25.52 12.02
N HIS A 578 31.81 25.61 11.02
CA HIS A 578 32.97 26.51 10.97
C HIS A 578 32.55 27.98 11.13
N GLU A 579 33.41 28.80 11.72
CA GLU A 579 33.16 30.24 11.97
C GLU A 579 32.93 31.07 10.69
N SER A 580 33.29 30.51 9.53
CA SER A 580 33.04 31.10 8.19
C SER A 580 31.64 30.83 7.66
N ALA A 581 30.80 30.07 8.38
CA ALA A 581 29.43 29.81 7.98
C ALA A 581 28.59 31.09 8.11
N SER A 582 28.24 31.68 6.96
CA SER A 582 27.48 32.94 6.90
C SER A 582 26.01 32.81 7.36
N ASP A 583 25.54 31.59 7.63
CA ASP A 583 24.19 31.31 8.12
C ASP A 583 24.25 30.71 9.53
N THR A 584 23.82 31.50 10.51
CA THR A 584 23.81 31.15 11.93
C THR A 584 22.53 30.46 12.38
N ARG A 585 21.53 30.27 11.49
CA ARG A 585 20.29 29.55 11.82
C ARG A 585 20.58 28.09 12.14
N ARG A 586 19.78 27.52 13.04
CA ARG A 586 19.94 26.15 13.58
C ARG A 586 18.57 25.48 13.69
N GLY A 587 18.55 24.15 13.70
CA GLY A 587 17.34 23.36 13.93
C GLY A 587 16.70 22.78 12.67
N MET A 588 15.64 21.99 12.87
CA MET A 588 15.02 21.12 11.85
C MET A 588 14.67 21.84 10.55
N GLU A 589 14.06 23.03 10.61
CA GLU A 589 13.70 23.79 9.41
C GLU A 589 14.94 24.15 8.56
N ARG A 590 16.04 24.56 9.21
CA ARG A 590 17.27 24.92 8.50
C ARG A 590 18.03 23.71 7.96
N GLU A 591 18.04 22.60 8.71
CA GLU A 591 18.64 21.33 8.28
C GLU A 591 17.92 20.69 7.10
N VAL A 592 16.58 20.76 7.07
CA VAL A 592 15.74 20.05 6.09
C VAL A 592 15.33 21.00 4.96
N ALA A 593 14.46 21.98 5.23
CA ALA A 593 13.94 22.87 4.19
C ALA A 593 15.02 23.79 3.63
N GLY A 594 15.92 24.29 4.47
CA GLY A 594 17.04 25.14 4.07
C GLY A 594 18.01 24.45 3.11
N SER A 595 18.44 23.22 3.40
CA SER A 595 19.37 22.47 2.54
C SER A 595 18.72 22.06 1.22
N LEU A 596 17.45 21.64 1.24
CA LEU A 596 16.66 21.33 0.04
C LEU A 596 16.52 22.56 -0.87
N ALA A 597 16.20 23.73 -0.29
CA ALA A 597 16.08 24.98 -1.04
C ALA A 597 17.43 25.41 -1.64
N TRP A 598 18.53 25.29 -0.88
CA TRP A 598 19.88 25.58 -1.38
C TRP A 598 20.30 24.63 -2.52
N LEU A 599 20.09 23.32 -2.35
CA LEU A 599 20.43 22.30 -3.36
C LEU A 599 19.60 22.53 -4.64
N HIS A 600 18.31 22.85 -4.50
CA HIS A 600 17.48 23.21 -5.65
C HIS A 600 18.00 24.45 -6.38
N GLN A 601 18.16 25.56 -5.67
CA GLN A 601 18.50 26.86 -6.26
C GLN A 601 19.92 26.91 -6.83
N GLN A 602 20.89 26.35 -6.11
CA GLN A 602 22.29 26.39 -6.53
C GLN A 602 22.61 25.25 -7.48
N LEU A 603 22.38 24.00 -7.08
CA LEU A 603 22.92 22.84 -7.79
C LEU A 603 22.00 22.28 -8.87
N THR A 604 20.67 22.50 -8.77
CA THR A 604 19.69 21.94 -9.72
C THR A 604 18.62 22.93 -10.24
N PRO A 605 18.95 24.19 -10.56
CA PRO A 605 17.96 25.23 -10.89
C PRO A 605 17.14 24.96 -12.16
N SER A 606 17.67 24.13 -13.09
CA SER A 606 16.98 23.73 -14.32
C SER A 606 16.00 22.56 -14.16
N ARG A 607 15.97 21.90 -12.99
CA ARG A 607 15.12 20.72 -12.76
C ARG A 607 13.72 21.13 -12.28
N THR A 608 12.72 20.89 -13.13
CA THR A 608 11.30 20.95 -12.76
C THR A 608 10.97 19.86 -11.75
N GLY A 609 10.48 20.24 -10.56
CA GLY A 609 10.09 19.30 -9.49
C GLY A 609 10.99 19.30 -8.25
N GLY A 610 12.06 20.09 -8.23
CA GLY A 610 12.91 20.25 -7.04
C GLY A 610 13.73 19.02 -6.68
N VAL A 611 14.00 18.85 -5.37
CA VAL A 611 14.78 17.74 -4.81
C VAL A 611 13.83 16.72 -4.19
N PRO A 612 13.65 15.52 -4.78
CA PRO A 612 12.57 14.61 -4.39
C PRO A 612 12.86 13.76 -3.15
N LEU A 613 14.06 13.83 -2.60
CA LEU A 613 14.56 12.86 -1.61
C LEU A 613 15.46 13.51 -0.54
N ILE A 614 15.24 13.13 0.72
CA ILE A 614 16.25 13.18 1.77
C ILE A 614 16.76 11.78 2.03
N VAL A 615 18.09 11.65 2.09
CA VAL A 615 18.75 10.48 2.66
C VAL A 615 19.29 10.89 4.03
N TRP A 616 18.70 10.34 5.09
CA TRP A 616 19.17 10.59 6.45
C TRP A 616 20.58 10.01 6.61
N PRO A 617 21.50 10.70 7.32
CA PRO A 617 22.88 10.23 7.50
C PRO A 617 22.93 8.83 8.12
N GLU A 618 23.97 8.06 7.79
CA GLU A 618 24.17 6.72 8.37
C GLU A 618 24.25 6.82 9.92
N GLY A 619 23.46 5.99 10.61
CA GLY A 619 23.34 6.00 12.06
C GLY A 619 22.48 7.12 12.66
N ALA A 620 21.91 8.02 11.84
CA ALA A 620 20.96 9.02 12.32
C ALA A 620 19.62 8.40 12.73
N GLN A 621 19.02 8.94 13.79
CA GLN A 621 17.67 8.58 14.26
C GLN A 621 16.73 9.77 14.04
N PRO A 622 16.18 9.95 12.83
CA PRO A 622 15.27 11.05 12.56
C PRO A 622 13.98 10.93 13.39
N SER A 623 13.56 12.04 14.00
CA SER A 623 12.32 12.07 14.77
C SER A 623 11.10 11.96 13.85
N ARG A 624 9.96 11.49 14.39
CA ARG A 624 8.68 11.43 13.66
C ARG A 624 8.32 12.77 13.04
N GLU A 625 8.63 13.87 13.74
CA GLU A 625 8.43 15.24 13.31
C GLU A 625 9.30 15.61 12.10
N ALA A 626 10.58 15.22 12.10
CA ALA A 626 11.50 15.48 10.99
C ALA A 626 11.08 14.75 9.69
N VAL A 627 10.69 13.48 9.79
CA VAL A 627 10.17 12.69 8.66
C VAL A 627 8.84 13.24 8.14
N THR A 628 7.95 13.66 9.05
CA THR A 628 6.68 14.31 8.72
C THR A 628 6.90 15.66 8.02
N PHE A 629 7.87 16.44 8.49
CA PHE A 629 8.17 17.78 7.97
C PHE A 629 8.67 17.73 6.51
N SER A 630 9.60 16.83 6.19
CA SER A 630 10.03 16.61 4.80
C SER A 630 8.90 16.08 3.92
N ARG A 631 8.09 15.14 4.42
CA ARG A 631 6.97 14.54 3.67
C ARG A 631 5.90 15.56 3.27
N ARG A 632 5.60 16.54 4.14
CA ARG A 632 4.70 17.66 3.85
C ARG A 632 5.20 18.60 2.74
N MET A 633 6.51 18.64 2.49
CA MET A 633 7.11 19.36 1.37
C MET A 633 7.13 18.53 0.06
N GLY A 634 6.52 17.34 0.05
CA GLY A 634 6.50 16.43 -1.10
C GLY A 634 7.72 15.51 -1.21
N VAL A 635 8.69 15.64 -0.29
CA VAL A 635 9.99 14.95 -0.30
C VAL A 635 9.87 13.55 0.30
N GLU A 636 10.44 12.53 -0.34
CA GLU A 636 10.51 11.18 0.21
C GLU A 636 11.68 11.03 1.19
N ASN A 637 11.59 10.03 2.08
CA ASN A 637 12.54 9.81 3.16
C ASN A 637 13.19 8.42 3.02
N ALA A 638 14.52 8.37 2.96
CA ALA A 638 15.29 7.14 2.97
C ALA A 638 16.44 7.17 3.99
N ALA A 639 16.88 6.01 4.47
CA ALA A 639 18.15 5.84 5.19
C ALA A 639 18.86 4.56 4.74
N VAL A 640 20.16 4.47 5.02
CA VAL A 640 20.96 3.25 4.84
C VAL A 640 21.28 2.68 6.23
N TRP A 641 21.10 1.37 6.39
CA TRP A 641 21.43 0.63 7.61
C TRP A 641 22.39 -0.51 7.32
N ALA A 642 23.57 -0.47 7.92
CA ALA A 642 24.45 -1.63 8.04
C ALA A 642 23.76 -2.72 8.89
N PHE A 643 23.25 -3.77 8.24
CA PHE A 643 22.49 -4.83 8.90
C PHE A 643 23.38 -6.04 9.19
N GLU A 644 23.85 -6.16 10.44
CA GLU A 644 24.76 -7.24 10.87
C GLU A 644 24.15 -8.66 10.86
N GLY A 645 22.84 -8.80 10.56
CA GLY A 645 22.15 -10.10 10.44
C GLY A 645 22.37 -10.84 9.12
N ALA A 646 23.40 -10.49 8.34
CA ALA A 646 23.62 -11.01 6.98
C ALA A 646 23.99 -12.51 6.89
N SER A 647 24.20 -13.20 8.03
CA SER A 647 24.41 -14.66 8.11
C SER A 647 23.09 -15.43 8.07
N GLY A 648 22.44 -15.49 6.91
CA GLY A 648 21.27 -16.37 6.68
C GLY A 648 20.23 -15.76 5.74
N ARG A 649 18.98 -16.24 5.85
CA ARG A 649 17.81 -15.72 5.10
C ARG A 649 16.89 -14.85 5.96
N VAL A 650 17.41 -14.22 7.02
CA VAL A 650 16.67 -13.21 7.80
C VAL A 650 16.46 -11.96 6.95
N LEU A 651 15.22 -11.51 6.82
CA LEU A 651 14.89 -10.32 6.05
C LEU A 651 14.83 -9.09 6.97
N PRO A 652 15.66 -8.05 6.74
CA PRO A 652 15.60 -6.81 7.49
C PRO A 652 14.36 -5.96 7.11
N PRO A 653 13.90 -5.07 8.00
CA PRO A 653 12.74 -4.20 7.74
C PRO A 653 13.08 -3.14 6.68
N ARG A 654 12.33 -3.13 5.58
CA ARG A 654 12.53 -2.23 4.41
C ARG A 654 11.88 -0.87 4.59
N SER A 655 11.06 -0.70 5.63
CA SER A 655 10.47 0.58 5.99
C SER A 655 10.21 0.69 7.50
N TRP A 656 10.04 1.93 7.95
CA TRP A 656 9.70 2.27 9.33
C TRP A 656 8.71 3.44 9.38
N GLY A 657 7.90 3.49 10.43
CA GLY A 657 6.85 4.51 10.58
C GLY A 657 5.63 4.28 9.66
N ARG A 658 4.64 5.16 9.77
CA ARG A 658 3.35 5.07 9.04
C ARG A 658 2.92 6.45 8.54
N ALA A 659 2.10 6.48 7.48
CA ALA A 659 1.55 7.70 6.87
C ALA A 659 2.63 8.77 6.62
N ASP A 660 2.45 9.98 7.14
CA ASP A 660 3.38 11.10 6.95
C ASP A 660 4.80 10.84 7.50
N ALA A 661 4.94 9.92 8.46
CA ALA A 661 6.21 9.57 9.08
C ALA A 661 6.83 8.29 8.49
N PHE A 662 6.43 7.89 7.29
CA PHE A 662 7.01 6.74 6.60
C PHE A 662 8.43 7.02 6.10
N GLN A 663 9.35 6.09 6.38
CA GLN A 663 10.74 6.12 5.97
C GLN A 663 11.11 4.80 5.29
N THR A 664 11.80 4.87 4.16
CA THR A 664 12.34 3.69 3.45
C THR A 664 13.75 3.36 3.95
N TRP A 665 14.07 2.07 4.05
CA TRP A 665 15.37 1.61 4.52
C TRP A 665 16.05 0.81 3.41
N LEU A 666 17.27 1.22 3.08
CA LEU A 666 18.23 0.40 2.35
C LEU A 666 19.14 -0.32 3.34
N HIS A 667 19.61 -1.49 2.94
CA HIS A 667 20.48 -2.35 3.73
C HIS A 667 21.79 -2.53 3.00
N ASP A 668 22.87 -2.13 3.67
CA ASP A 668 24.21 -2.36 3.18
C ASP A 668 24.77 -3.62 3.87
N PRO A 669 25.06 -4.71 3.12
CA PRO A 669 25.60 -5.94 3.69
C PRO A 669 27.14 -5.88 3.85
N ARG A 670 27.78 -4.72 3.64
CA ARG A 670 29.21 -4.52 3.91
C ARG A 670 29.52 -4.74 5.40
N GLN A 671 30.55 -5.57 5.65
CA GLN A 671 31.12 -5.75 6.98
C GLN A 671 32.28 -4.77 7.17
N GLY A 672 31.95 -3.55 7.61
CA GLY A 672 32.90 -2.44 7.78
C GLY A 672 32.98 -1.51 6.56
N ARG A 673 34.00 -0.65 6.53
CA ARG A 673 34.09 0.50 5.60
C ARG A 673 34.47 0.17 4.14
N ALA A 674 34.96 -1.03 3.85
CA ALA A 674 35.46 -1.39 2.53
C ALA A 674 34.40 -2.18 1.73
N LEU A 675 34.28 -1.87 0.44
CA LEU A 675 33.40 -2.59 -0.49
C LEU A 675 33.97 -3.96 -0.87
N ASP A 676 33.33 -5.06 -0.45
CA ASP A 676 33.52 -6.39 -1.05
C ASP A 676 32.35 -6.70 -1.98
N ALA A 677 32.57 -6.47 -3.28
CA ALA A 677 31.58 -6.80 -4.32
C ALA A 677 31.21 -8.30 -4.29
N SER A 678 32.12 -9.19 -3.87
CA SER A 678 31.87 -10.63 -3.82
C SER A 678 30.85 -11.00 -2.75
N ALA A 679 30.92 -10.39 -1.57
CA ALA A 679 29.95 -10.58 -0.50
C ALA A 679 28.57 -10.05 -0.89
N ILE A 680 28.51 -8.83 -1.44
CA ILE A 680 27.27 -8.20 -1.89
C ILE A 680 26.59 -9.04 -2.97
N ILE A 681 27.35 -9.50 -3.98
CA ILE A 681 26.85 -10.37 -5.06
C ILE A 681 26.28 -11.68 -4.49
N ARG A 682 27.03 -12.39 -3.62
CA ARG A 682 26.55 -13.65 -3.01
C ARG A 682 25.26 -13.45 -2.20
N HIS A 683 25.16 -12.34 -1.47
CA HIS A 683 23.97 -12.00 -0.69
C HIS A 683 22.76 -11.73 -1.60
N ALA A 684 22.95 -10.90 -2.65
CA ALA A 684 21.90 -10.62 -3.64
C ALA A 684 21.45 -11.89 -4.40
N GLU A 685 22.39 -12.78 -4.75
CA GLU A 685 22.08 -14.07 -5.36
C GLU A 685 21.30 -14.99 -4.40
N THR A 686 21.66 -15.03 -3.12
CA THR A 686 20.93 -15.81 -2.10
C THR A 686 19.50 -15.31 -1.90
N LEU A 687 19.29 -14.00 -1.89
CA LEU A 687 17.96 -13.37 -1.77
C LEU A 687 17.13 -13.35 -3.07
N GLY A 688 17.71 -13.81 -4.19
CA GLY A 688 17.03 -13.90 -5.49
C GLY A 688 16.98 -15.32 -6.09
N ALA A 689 17.58 -16.33 -5.45
CA ALA A 689 17.73 -17.68 -6.01
C ALA A 689 16.41 -18.46 -6.11
N GLU A 690 15.60 -18.45 -5.05
CA GLU A 690 14.32 -19.15 -5.00
C GLU A 690 13.15 -18.22 -5.30
N ARG A 691 13.08 -17.06 -4.64
CA ARG A 691 12.05 -16.03 -4.82
C ARG A 691 12.76 -14.68 -4.72
N TRP A 692 12.16 -13.60 -5.23
CA TRP A 692 12.68 -12.26 -4.96
C TRP A 692 12.30 -11.85 -3.53
N LEU A 693 13.25 -11.96 -2.60
CA LEU A 693 13.06 -11.65 -1.17
C LEU A 693 13.43 -10.19 -0.85
N ALA A 694 14.31 -9.59 -1.65
CA ALA A 694 14.70 -8.18 -1.58
C ALA A 694 14.98 -7.64 -3.00
N PRO A 695 14.92 -6.30 -3.21
CA PRO A 695 15.57 -5.70 -4.38
C PRO A 695 17.09 -5.91 -4.30
N VAL A 696 17.77 -5.85 -5.45
CA VAL A 696 19.23 -5.66 -5.48
C VAL A 696 19.52 -4.22 -5.05
N GLN A 697 20.37 -4.04 -4.05
CA GLN A 697 20.73 -2.71 -3.53
C GLN A 697 22.23 -2.48 -3.71
N VAL A 698 22.59 -1.34 -4.28
CA VAL A 698 23.97 -0.88 -4.46
C VAL A 698 24.11 0.43 -3.71
N CYS A 699 24.51 0.33 -2.44
CA CYS A 699 24.90 1.45 -1.61
C CYS A 699 26.39 1.73 -1.82
N LEU A 700 26.73 2.97 -2.11
CA LEU A 700 28.10 3.47 -2.28
C LEU A 700 28.25 4.78 -1.49
N GLY A 701 29.48 5.19 -1.21
CA GLY A 701 29.85 6.56 -0.88
C GLY A 701 30.91 7.06 -1.86
N PHE A 702 31.27 8.35 -1.81
CA PHE A 702 32.35 8.86 -2.67
C PHE A 702 33.69 8.18 -2.39
N ALA A 703 33.92 7.76 -1.15
CA ALA A 703 35.09 6.94 -0.77
C ALA A 703 35.25 5.65 -1.62
N ASP A 704 34.17 5.09 -2.17
CA ASP A 704 34.21 3.89 -3.04
C ASP A 704 34.77 4.16 -4.45
N ALA A 705 35.05 5.44 -4.78
CA ALA A 705 35.80 5.86 -5.96
C ALA A 705 37.18 6.46 -5.61
N ALA A 706 37.53 6.60 -4.32
CA ALA A 706 38.71 7.37 -3.90
C ALA A 706 40.06 6.67 -4.14
N THR A 707 40.06 5.35 -4.36
CA THR A 707 41.25 4.55 -4.66
C THR A 707 40.96 3.56 -5.78
N ASP A 708 41.99 3.15 -6.54
CA ASP A 708 41.81 2.17 -7.63
C ASP A 708 41.31 0.82 -7.14
N ALA A 709 41.67 0.42 -5.91
CA ALA A 709 41.18 -0.81 -5.27
C ALA A 709 39.67 -0.75 -4.97
N ALA A 710 39.20 0.38 -4.40
CA ALA A 710 37.77 0.58 -4.15
C ALA A 710 36.99 0.67 -5.48
N LEU A 711 37.49 1.45 -6.43
CA LEU A 711 36.87 1.61 -7.75
C LEU A 711 36.78 0.28 -8.52
N ALA A 712 37.77 -0.60 -8.39
CA ALA A 712 37.72 -1.95 -8.99
C ALA A 712 36.59 -2.81 -8.41
N GLN A 713 36.30 -2.70 -7.10
CA GLN A 713 35.16 -3.38 -6.48
C GLN A 713 33.83 -2.74 -6.92
N THR A 714 33.76 -1.41 -6.99
CA THR A 714 32.59 -0.66 -7.47
C THR A 714 32.21 -1.06 -8.90
N ARG A 715 33.18 -1.08 -9.81
CA ARG A 715 32.99 -1.56 -11.19
C ARG A 715 32.55 -3.01 -11.22
N ARG A 716 33.21 -3.92 -10.50
CA ARG A 716 32.85 -5.35 -10.46
C ARG A 716 31.40 -5.60 -10.01
N LEU A 717 30.90 -4.81 -9.05
CA LEU A 717 29.50 -4.89 -8.60
C LEU A 717 28.54 -4.38 -9.69
N LEU A 718 28.83 -3.23 -10.30
CA LEU A 718 27.98 -2.62 -11.33
C LEU A 718 28.00 -3.37 -12.67
N ASP A 719 29.13 -3.97 -13.03
CA ASP A 719 29.27 -4.88 -14.16
C ASP A 719 28.37 -6.11 -13.96
N TRP A 720 28.43 -6.74 -12.77
CA TRP A 720 27.51 -7.83 -12.42
C TRP A 720 26.05 -7.39 -12.53
N CYS A 721 25.66 -6.25 -11.94
CA CYS A 721 24.30 -5.70 -12.06
C CYS A 721 23.87 -5.53 -13.52
N SER A 722 24.77 -5.03 -14.38
CA SER A 722 24.50 -4.77 -15.80
C SER A 722 24.28 -6.05 -16.62
N THR A 723 24.78 -7.21 -16.16
CA THR A 723 24.54 -8.52 -16.81
C THR A 723 23.22 -9.19 -16.39
N ARG A 724 22.50 -8.66 -15.39
CA ARG A 724 21.30 -9.28 -14.82
C ARG A 724 20.02 -8.65 -15.37
N PRO A 725 18.92 -9.40 -15.53
CA PRO A 725 17.63 -8.89 -16.00
C PRO A 725 16.91 -8.11 -14.88
N LEU A 726 17.47 -6.98 -14.47
CA LEU A 726 16.98 -6.13 -13.38
C LEU A 726 16.12 -4.96 -13.90
N HIS A 727 15.25 -4.46 -13.02
CA HIS A 727 14.46 -3.24 -13.21
C HIS A 727 15.02 -2.13 -12.31
N PRO A 728 15.98 -1.31 -12.80
CA PRO A 728 16.55 -0.26 -11.98
C PRO A 728 15.57 0.91 -11.79
N VAL A 729 15.51 1.44 -10.57
CA VAL A 729 14.71 2.60 -10.17
C VAL A 729 15.54 3.57 -9.34
N SER A 730 15.17 4.86 -9.37
CA SER A 730 15.71 5.83 -8.42
C SER A 730 15.19 5.55 -7.01
N LEU A 731 15.95 5.93 -5.98
CA LEU A 731 15.58 5.73 -4.58
C LEU A 731 14.29 6.49 -4.21
N SER A 732 14.01 7.66 -4.78
CA SER A 732 12.71 8.32 -4.54
C SER A 732 11.52 7.54 -5.15
N ALA A 733 11.73 6.85 -6.29
CA ALA A 733 10.71 5.99 -6.88
C ALA A 733 10.53 4.70 -6.07
N TYR A 734 11.62 4.11 -5.56
CA TYR A 734 11.55 2.99 -4.62
C TYR A 734 10.83 3.36 -3.32
N ALA A 735 11.11 4.54 -2.77
CA ALA A 735 10.45 5.03 -1.55
C ALA A 735 8.94 5.26 -1.75
N ARG A 736 8.53 5.83 -2.90
CA ARG A 736 7.11 5.93 -3.28
C ARG A 736 6.45 4.56 -3.42
N LEU A 737 7.12 3.59 -4.04
CA LEU A 737 6.62 2.22 -4.21
C LEU A 737 6.46 1.52 -2.85
N ALA A 738 7.46 1.57 -1.98
CA ALA A 738 7.42 0.98 -0.65
C ALA A 738 6.34 1.64 0.22
N ARG A 739 6.21 2.97 0.18
CA ARG A 739 5.16 3.73 0.87
C ARG A 739 3.77 3.32 0.39
N ASP A 740 3.59 3.20 -0.93
CA ASP A 740 2.30 2.81 -1.52
C ASP A 740 1.94 1.34 -1.26
N ALA A 741 2.93 0.45 -1.19
CA ALA A 741 2.71 -0.96 -0.82
C ALA A 741 2.17 -1.08 0.62
N GLU A 742 2.72 -0.32 1.58
CA GLU A 742 2.25 -0.29 2.98
C GLU A 742 0.79 0.24 3.09
N HIS A 743 0.43 1.20 2.24
CA HIS A 743 -0.92 1.77 2.23
C HIS A 743 -1.91 0.99 1.34
N SER A 744 -1.44 0.07 0.49
CA SER A 744 -2.28 -0.71 -0.44
C SER A 744 -3.36 -1.51 0.29
N ARG A 745 -4.62 -1.31 -0.09
CA ARG A 745 -5.79 -2.02 0.43
C ARG A 745 -6.17 -3.14 -0.53
N VAL A 746 -6.59 -4.27 0.02
CA VAL A 746 -7.02 -5.45 -0.75
C VAL A 746 -8.38 -5.85 -0.21
N PHE A 747 -9.37 -5.94 -1.09
CA PHE A 747 -10.73 -6.33 -0.73
C PHE A 747 -11.11 -7.63 -1.43
N LEU A 748 -11.65 -8.58 -0.67
CA LEU A 748 -12.14 -9.86 -1.14
C LEU A 748 -13.55 -9.66 -1.74
N ALA A 749 -13.66 -9.80 -3.05
CA ALA A 749 -14.89 -9.68 -3.82
C ALA A 749 -15.39 -11.03 -4.36
N GLY A 750 -14.77 -12.13 -3.93
CA GLY A 750 -15.08 -13.53 -4.26
C GLY A 750 -13.86 -14.42 -4.04
N PRO A 751 -13.98 -15.77 -4.06
CA PRO A 751 -12.90 -16.69 -3.71
C PRO A 751 -11.59 -16.46 -4.48
N ASP A 752 -11.70 -16.20 -5.79
CA ASP A 752 -10.58 -15.90 -6.69
C ASP A 752 -10.67 -14.46 -7.26
N HIS A 753 -11.27 -13.53 -6.52
CA HIS A 753 -11.56 -12.17 -6.99
C HIS A 753 -11.27 -11.10 -5.94
N TRP A 754 -10.36 -10.18 -6.27
CA TRP A 754 -9.94 -9.10 -5.39
C TRP A 754 -10.02 -7.73 -6.07
N ILE A 755 -10.30 -6.70 -5.27
CA ILE A 755 -10.09 -5.30 -5.64
C ILE A 755 -8.84 -4.81 -4.91
N LEU A 756 -7.90 -4.26 -5.66
CA LEU A 756 -6.65 -3.71 -5.18
C LEU A 756 -6.76 -2.18 -5.28
N VAL A 757 -6.54 -1.48 -4.17
CA VAL A 757 -6.64 -0.02 -4.09
C VAL A 757 -5.35 0.57 -3.53
N ASN A 758 -4.71 1.48 -4.28
CA ASN A 758 -3.46 2.16 -3.90
C ASN A 758 -3.29 3.48 -4.66
N ALA A 759 -2.11 4.13 -4.58
CA ALA A 759 -1.81 5.38 -5.29
C ALA A 759 -1.23 5.18 -6.71
N GLY A 760 -1.00 3.93 -7.14
CA GLY A 760 -0.48 3.58 -8.48
C GLY A 760 1.05 3.50 -8.59
N HIS A 761 1.77 3.54 -7.46
CA HIS A 761 3.22 3.33 -7.38
C HIS A 761 3.57 1.87 -7.06
N ALA A 762 2.80 1.18 -6.20
CA ALA A 762 2.87 -0.25 -6.00
C ALA A 762 2.22 -0.97 -7.20
N ARG A 763 3.05 -1.28 -8.20
CA ARG A 763 2.63 -1.74 -9.54
C ARG A 763 2.67 -3.24 -9.77
N THR A 764 3.28 -4.00 -8.85
CA THR A 764 3.30 -5.46 -8.92
C THR A 764 2.66 -6.03 -7.66
N PHE A 765 1.79 -7.03 -7.84
CA PHE A 765 1.21 -7.82 -6.77
C PHE A 765 1.66 -9.27 -6.94
N ARG A 766 2.04 -9.94 -5.84
CA ARG A 766 2.50 -11.32 -5.85
C ARG A 766 1.51 -12.25 -5.15
N MET A 767 1.46 -13.50 -5.61
CA MET A 767 0.73 -14.62 -4.99
C MET A 767 1.53 -15.93 -5.16
N PRO A 768 1.24 -16.99 -4.40
CA PRO A 768 1.72 -18.34 -4.73
C PRO A 768 1.30 -18.75 -6.15
N ALA A 769 2.18 -19.40 -6.90
CA ALA A 769 1.89 -19.84 -8.27
C ALA A 769 0.74 -20.88 -8.35
N SER A 770 0.43 -21.55 -7.23
CA SER A 770 -0.73 -22.43 -7.07
C SER A 770 -2.08 -21.70 -7.12
N ALA A 771 -2.11 -20.38 -6.96
CA ALA A 771 -3.31 -19.55 -7.18
C ALA A 771 -3.70 -19.44 -8.67
N GLY A 772 -2.93 -20.02 -9.59
CA GLY A 772 -3.18 -19.96 -11.03
C GLY A 772 -2.58 -18.71 -11.67
N VAL A 773 -3.29 -18.16 -12.66
CA VAL A 773 -2.90 -16.96 -13.42
C VAL A 773 -4.05 -15.94 -13.49
N PRO A 774 -3.76 -14.64 -13.70
CA PRO A 774 -4.81 -13.65 -13.96
C PRO A 774 -5.68 -14.01 -15.18
N ASP A 775 -7.00 -14.03 -14.98
CA ASP A 775 -7.97 -14.02 -16.06
C ASP A 775 -8.00 -12.61 -16.68
N LEU A 776 -7.07 -12.37 -17.61
CA LEU A 776 -6.89 -11.07 -18.26
C LEU A 776 -8.14 -10.58 -19.02
N GLU A 777 -9.13 -11.44 -19.29
CA GLU A 777 -10.39 -11.03 -19.90
C GLU A 777 -11.32 -10.36 -18.90
N ARG A 778 -11.34 -10.84 -17.65
CA ARG A 778 -12.19 -10.33 -16.57
C ARG A 778 -11.46 -9.41 -15.58
N CYS A 779 -10.14 -9.32 -15.66
CA CYS A 779 -9.34 -8.36 -14.89
C CYS A 779 -9.47 -6.93 -15.45
N VAL A 780 -9.43 -5.94 -14.57
CA VAL A 780 -9.36 -4.51 -14.92
C VAL A 780 -8.11 -3.92 -14.31
N GLY A 781 -7.22 -3.36 -15.14
CA GLY A 781 -6.00 -2.73 -14.66
C GLY A 781 -4.75 -3.62 -14.65
N ILE A 782 -4.82 -4.85 -15.17
CA ILE A 782 -3.68 -5.79 -15.27
C ILE A 782 -3.04 -5.71 -16.67
N THR A 783 -1.72 -5.62 -16.72
CA THR A 783 -0.91 -5.50 -17.96
C THR A 783 -0.20 -6.80 -18.33
N GLY A 784 0.00 -7.68 -17.35
CA GLY A 784 0.58 -8.99 -17.55
C GLY A 784 1.03 -9.63 -16.25
N TYR A 785 1.91 -10.62 -16.36
CA TYR A 785 2.46 -11.36 -15.22
C TYR A 785 3.69 -12.18 -15.62
N ILE A 786 4.46 -12.61 -14.62
CA ILE A 786 5.49 -13.65 -14.78
C ILE A 786 5.42 -14.63 -13.60
N GLN A 787 5.72 -15.90 -13.86
CA GLN A 787 5.92 -16.89 -12.79
C GLN A 787 7.41 -17.09 -12.57
N HIS A 788 7.84 -17.02 -11.31
CA HIS A 788 9.21 -17.23 -10.87
C HIS A 788 9.17 -17.75 -9.43
N GLY A 789 9.94 -18.79 -9.12
CA GLY A 789 10.13 -19.19 -7.72
C GLY A 789 8.95 -19.83 -6.99
N GLY A 790 7.98 -20.38 -7.71
CA GLY A 790 6.71 -20.78 -7.11
C GLY A 790 5.83 -19.59 -6.68
N GLN A 791 6.16 -18.38 -7.12
CA GLN A 791 5.30 -17.19 -7.05
C GLN A 791 4.84 -16.81 -8.46
N ILE A 792 3.73 -16.08 -8.53
CA ILE A 792 3.31 -15.30 -9.68
C ILE A 792 3.38 -13.83 -9.31
N TYR A 793 4.02 -13.03 -10.17
CA TYR A 793 4.16 -11.58 -10.07
C TYR A 793 3.28 -10.96 -11.14
N ILE A 794 2.27 -10.20 -10.71
CA ILE A 794 1.16 -9.68 -11.53
C ILE A 794 1.36 -8.19 -11.70
N HIS A 795 1.41 -7.72 -12.95
CA HIS A 795 1.77 -6.34 -13.30
C HIS A 795 0.50 -5.52 -13.53
N THR A 796 0.44 -4.31 -12.97
CA THR A 796 -0.72 -3.41 -13.11
C THR A 796 -0.43 -2.22 -14.02
N LEU A 797 -1.50 -1.51 -14.42
CA LEU A 797 -1.41 -0.23 -15.13
C LEU A 797 -0.93 0.93 -14.22
N GLY A 798 -0.83 0.71 -12.89
CA GLY A 798 -0.65 1.80 -11.92
C GLY A 798 -1.89 2.68 -11.77
N ARG A 799 -3.09 2.09 -11.83
CA ARG A 799 -4.37 2.76 -11.52
C ARG A 799 -4.65 2.64 -10.03
N GLN A 800 -5.32 3.64 -9.43
CA GLN A 800 -5.66 3.61 -8.01
C GLN A 800 -6.65 2.50 -7.63
N ARG A 801 -7.41 1.96 -8.59
CA ARG A 801 -8.28 0.80 -8.44
C ARG A 801 -7.99 -0.21 -9.55
N THR A 802 -7.76 -1.46 -9.16
CA THR A 802 -7.48 -2.61 -10.06
C THR A 802 -8.34 -3.79 -9.62
N GLU A 803 -9.04 -4.44 -10.56
CA GLU A 803 -9.80 -5.68 -10.29
C GLU A 803 -8.99 -6.89 -10.79
N LEU A 804 -8.64 -7.79 -9.88
CA LEU A 804 -7.86 -8.99 -10.15
C LEU A 804 -8.75 -10.22 -9.99
N ARG A 805 -8.81 -11.07 -11.02
CA ARG A 805 -9.46 -12.38 -11.00
C ARG A 805 -8.47 -13.45 -11.40
N MET A 806 -8.42 -14.55 -10.67
CA MET A 806 -7.52 -15.66 -10.95
C MET A 806 -8.25 -16.83 -11.60
N ILE A 807 -7.54 -17.59 -12.43
CA ILE A 807 -8.03 -18.80 -13.09
C ILE A 807 -6.89 -19.82 -13.19
N GLN A 808 -7.20 -21.11 -12.99
CA GLN A 808 -6.21 -22.19 -13.08
C GLN A 808 -5.78 -22.48 -14.52
N SER A 809 -6.74 -22.47 -15.46
CA SER A 809 -6.51 -22.78 -16.88
C SER A 809 -7.12 -21.69 -17.77
N PRO A 810 -6.32 -20.77 -18.35
CA PRO A 810 -6.83 -19.73 -19.24
C PRO A 810 -7.30 -20.34 -20.57
N ALA A 811 -8.52 -19.98 -21.00
CA ALA A 811 -9.13 -20.54 -22.21
C ALA A 811 -8.47 -20.10 -23.53
N ALA A 812 -7.75 -18.96 -23.53
CA ALA A 812 -7.06 -18.43 -24.71
C ALA A 812 -5.77 -17.70 -24.32
N GLN A 813 -4.77 -17.79 -25.20
CA GLN A 813 -3.57 -16.96 -25.13
C GLN A 813 -3.92 -15.51 -25.50
N ARG A 814 -3.57 -14.55 -24.63
CA ARG A 814 -3.77 -13.11 -24.84
C ARG A 814 -2.42 -12.41 -24.68
N LEU A 815 -2.17 -11.41 -25.52
CA LEU A 815 -0.97 -10.58 -25.45
C LEU A 815 -0.85 -9.96 -24.05
N ARG A 816 0.31 -10.13 -23.41
CA ARG A 816 0.60 -9.62 -22.07
C ARG A 816 2.06 -9.25 -21.90
N LEU A 817 2.35 -8.29 -21.04
CA LEU A 817 3.73 -8.06 -20.60
C LEU A 817 4.22 -9.27 -19.79
N ALA A 818 5.39 -9.80 -20.15
CA ALA A 818 6.11 -10.78 -19.34
C ALA A 818 7.19 -10.07 -18.51
N SER A 819 8.03 -9.25 -19.14
CA SER A 819 9.05 -8.45 -18.45
C SER A 819 9.35 -7.10 -19.12
N SER A 820 9.80 -6.10 -18.36
CA SER A 820 10.37 -4.83 -18.83
C SER A 820 11.57 -4.42 -17.98
N SER A 821 12.65 -3.95 -18.62
CA SER A 821 13.85 -3.44 -17.94
C SER A 821 13.73 -1.98 -17.46
N GLY A 822 12.55 -1.37 -17.58
CA GLY A 822 12.25 -0.03 -17.09
C GLY A 822 10.75 0.26 -17.11
N ALA A 823 10.32 1.16 -16.23
CA ALA A 823 8.91 1.53 -16.07
C ALA A 823 8.32 2.12 -17.37
N VAL A 824 7.12 1.68 -17.76
CA VAL A 824 6.43 2.20 -18.95
C VAL A 824 5.13 2.92 -18.59
N ARG A 825 4.71 3.86 -19.44
CA ARG A 825 3.38 4.49 -19.36
C ARG A 825 2.48 3.90 -20.44
N TRP A 826 1.54 3.06 -20.02
CA TRP A 826 0.56 2.45 -20.90
C TRP A 826 -0.43 3.49 -21.46
N LEU A 827 -0.76 3.34 -22.74
CA LEU A 827 -1.85 4.04 -23.44
C LEU A 827 -2.99 3.05 -23.73
N GLU A 828 -2.65 1.81 -24.09
CA GLU A 828 -3.59 0.69 -24.25
C GLU A 828 -2.93 -0.64 -23.88
N ALA A 829 -3.68 -1.52 -23.20
CA ALA A 829 -3.32 -2.93 -23.01
C ALA A 829 -4.54 -3.81 -23.34
N GLY A 830 -4.55 -4.42 -24.53
CA GLY A 830 -5.64 -5.25 -25.04
C GLY A 830 -5.21 -6.67 -25.42
N SER A 831 -6.17 -7.52 -25.77
CA SER A 831 -5.96 -8.97 -26.01
C SER A 831 -4.97 -9.32 -27.13
N ARG A 832 -4.85 -8.44 -28.13
CA ARG A 832 -4.02 -8.60 -29.34
C ARG A 832 -3.22 -7.34 -29.72
N ARG A 833 -3.40 -6.24 -28.99
CA ARG A 833 -2.69 -4.99 -29.24
C ARG A 833 -2.32 -4.32 -27.93
N ALA A 834 -1.17 -3.65 -27.92
CA ALA A 834 -0.64 -2.91 -26.80
C ALA A 834 -0.03 -1.61 -27.32
N GLN A 835 -0.27 -0.50 -26.63
CA GLN A 835 0.36 0.79 -26.92
C GLN A 835 0.89 1.41 -25.63
N TRP A 836 2.13 1.88 -25.64
CA TRP A 836 2.77 2.46 -24.46
C TRP A 836 3.87 3.45 -24.85
N LEU A 837 4.35 4.17 -23.85
CA LEU A 837 5.43 5.14 -23.94
C LEU A 837 6.60 4.70 -23.07
N VAL A 838 7.79 4.77 -23.64
CA VAL A 838 9.07 4.62 -22.95
C VAL A 838 9.66 6.02 -22.75
N SER A 839 10.12 6.32 -21.54
CA SER A 839 10.78 7.58 -21.19
C SER A 839 11.84 7.33 -20.11
N HIS A 840 13.02 6.92 -20.56
CA HIS A 840 14.18 6.56 -19.75
C HIS A 840 15.46 7.27 -20.22
N SER A 841 16.52 7.18 -19.41
CA SER A 841 17.89 7.56 -19.79
C SER A 841 18.60 6.49 -20.64
N ARG A 842 18.05 5.27 -20.69
CA ARG A 842 18.63 4.09 -21.37
C ARG A 842 17.60 3.38 -22.26
N PRO A 843 18.02 2.57 -23.25
CA PRO A 843 17.12 1.68 -23.98
C PRO A 843 16.42 0.69 -23.04
N VAL A 844 15.17 0.35 -23.32
CA VAL A 844 14.36 -0.55 -22.47
C VAL A 844 14.11 -1.87 -23.19
N GLU A 845 14.61 -2.94 -22.60
CA GLU A 845 14.40 -4.31 -23.06
C GLU A 845 13.04 -4.79 -22.55
N MET A 846 12.20 -5.32 -23.44
CA MET A 846 10.84 -5.75 -23.12
C MET A 846 10.58 -7.14 -23.69
N THR A 847 9.83 -7.95 -22.94
CA THR A 847 9.32 -9.24 -23.39
C THR A 847 7.80 -9.25 -23.25
N PHE A 848 7.10 -9.51 -24.35
CA PHE A 848 5.68 -9.83 -24.37
C PHE A 848 5.49 -11.33 -24.56
N ALA A 849 4.42 -11.88 -23.96
CA ALA A 849 4.07 -13.29 -24.03
C ALA A 849 2.57 -13.46 -24.32
N GLY A 850 2.13 -14.72 -24.43
CA GLY A 850 0.74 -15.05 -24.74
C GLY A 850 0.41 -14.96 -26.23
N LEU A 851 1.39 -15.23 -27.08
CA LEU A 851 1.27 -15.39 -28.53
C LEU A 851 1.35 -16.87 -28.90
N ALA A 852 0.79 -17.25 -30.04
CA ALA A 852 1.01 -18.60 -30.56
C ALA A 852 2.48 -18.76 -31.02
N PRO A 853 3.16 -19.87 -30.71
CA PRO A 853 4.55 -20.09 -31.16
C PRO A 853 4.70 -19.95 -32.69
N GLY A 854 5.71 -19.21 -33.14
CA GLY A 854 5.95 -18.93 -34.56
C GLY A 854 4.94 -18.00 -35.24
N SER A 855 4.04 -17.35 -34.48
CA SER A 855 3.18 -16.28 -35.00
C SER A 855 3.95 -14.96 -35.19
N PHE A 856 3.45 -14.10 -36.08
CA PHE A 856 4.03 -12.79 -36.37
C PHE A 856 3.35 -11.71 -35.53
N CYS A 857 4.14 -10.75 -35.05
CA CYS A 857 3.67 -9.50 -34.46
C CYS A 857 4.25 -8.32 -35.22
N GLN A 858 3.48 -7.28 -35.44
CA GLN A 858 3.97 -6.00 -35.93
C GLN A 858 4.32 -5.13 -34.73
N LEU A 859 5.59 -4.72 -34.61
CA LEU A 859 6.02 -3.68 -33.68
C LEU A 859 6.20 -2.38 -34.46
N GLN A 860 5.57 -1.30 -34.01
CA GLN A 860 5.76 0.04 -34.52
C GLN A 860 6.45 0.88 -33.44
N THR A 861 7.58 1.48 -33.80
CA THR A 861 8.34 2.43 -32.94
C THR A 861 8.32 3.79 -33.63
N ASP A 862 7.66 4.77 -33.02
CA ASP A 862 7.47 6.13 -33.58
C ASP A 862 7.00 6.14 -35.06
N GLY A 863 6.07 5.23 -35.37
CA GLY A 863 5.48 5.06 -36.70
C GLY A 863 6.28 4.19 -37.69
N ARG A 864 7.49 3.75 -37.35
CA ARG A 864 8.28 2.81 -38.16
C ARG A 864 7.97 1.37 -37.74
N GLY A 865 7.49 0.56 -38.69
CA GLY A 865 7.07 -0.83 -38.43
C GLY A 865 8.16 -1.86 -38.74
N GLU A 866 8.28 -2.87 -37.87
CA GLU A 866 9.03 -4.11 -38.10
C GLU A 866 8.16 -5.33 -37.71
N TYR A 867 8.56 -6.52 -38.18
CA TYR A 867 7.89 -7.78 -37.83
C TYR A 867 8.75 -8.63 -36.91
N LEU A 868 8.18 -9.01 -35.78
CA LEU A 868 8.78 -9.94 -34.80
C LEU A 868 8.10 -11.32 -34.93
N VAL A 869 8.86 -12.38 -34.65
CA VAL A 869 8.34 -13.77 -34.64
C VAL A 869 8.37 -14.29 -33.21
N ALA A 870 7.25 -14.83 -32.74
CA ALA A 870 7.15 -15.42 -31.41
C ALA A 870 8.00 -16.70 -31.28
N ASP A 871 8.74 -16.81 -30.18
CA ASP A 871 9.57 -17.98 -29.87
C ASP A 871 8.72 -19.25 -29.58
N ALA A 872 9.39 -20.37 -29.29
CA ALA A 872 8.73 -21.64 -28.97
C ALA A 872 7.80 -21.58 -27.73
N ARG A 873 7.93 -20.55 -26.88
CA ARG A 873 7.10 -20.31 -25.68
C ARG A 873 6.00 -19.27 -25.93
N GLY A 874 5.89 -18.74 -27.15
CA GLY A 874 4.92 -17.70 -27.46
C GLY A 874 5.34 -16.30 -26.98
N CYS A 875 6.65 -16.03 -26.93
CA CYS A 875 7.22 -14.76 -26.47
C CYS A 875 7.91 -13.99 -27.61
N VAL A 876 7.84 -12.65 -27.57
CA VAL A 876 8.67 -11.75 -28.38
C VAL A 876 9.47 -10.84 -27.45
N THR A 877 10.77 -10.70 -27.70
CA THR A 877 11.68 -9.81 -26.96
C THR A 877 12.31 -8.81 -27.92
N PHE A 878 12.38 -7.55 -27.53
CA PHE A 878 12.97 -6.45 -28.29
C PHE A 878 13.49 -5.35 -27.37
N THR A 879 14.27 -4.42 -27.91
CA THR A 879 14.80 -3.26 -27.18
C THR A 879 14.24 -1.97 -27.74
N ALA A 880 13.42 -1.28 -26.94
CA ALA A 880 12.87 0.03 -27.27
C ALA A 880 13.90 1.15 -27.07
N PRO A 881 13.89 2.21 -27.90
CA PRO A 881 14.69 3.41 -27.66
C PRO A 881 14.36 4.08 -26.31
N PRO A 882 15.27 4.88 -25.72
CA PRO A 882 15.05 5.53 -24.43
C PRO A 882 13.82 6.46 -24.38
N ARG A 883 13.41 7.02 -25.52
CA ARG A 883 12.20 7.81 -25.69
C ARG A 883 11.52 7.38 -26.97
N ALA A 884 10.37 6.73 -26.86
CA ALA A 884 9.59 6.25 -28.00
C ALA A 884 8.13 5.99 -27.62
N THR A 885 7.24 6.15 -28.60
CA THR A 885 5.89 5.58 -28.59
C THR A 885 5.93 4.24 -29.30
N LEU A 886 5.51 3.18 -28.60
CA LEU A 886 5.47 1.83 -29.15
C LEU A 886 4.04 1.32 -29.28
N HIS A 887 3.78 0.62 -30.37
CA HIS A 887 2.54 -0.12 -30.61
C HIS A 887 2.89 -1.53 -31.10
N LEU A 888 2.43 -2.55 -30.38
CA LEU A 888 2.64 -3.96 -30.71
C LEU A 888 1.29 -4.61 -31.02
N GLN A 889 1.18 -5.25 -32.18
CA GLN A 889 -0.05 -5.92 -32.63
C GLN A 889 0.23 -7.36 -33.07
N ALA A 890 -0.49 -8.32 -32.49
CA ALA A 890 -0.46 -9.71 -32.90
C ALA A 890 -1.19 -9.90 -34.24
N VAL A 891 -0.52 -10.49 -35.23
CA VAL A 891 -1.04 -10.67 -36.59
C VAL A 891 -1.65 -12.07 -36.72
N SER A 892 -2.93 -12.13 -37.10
CA SER A 892 -3.70 -13.39 -37.13
C SER A 892 -3.49 -14.25 -38.38
N ASP A 893 -2.82 -13.75 -39.42
CA ASP A 893 -2.69 -14.45 -40.71
C ASP A 893 -1.29 -14.33 -41.31
N ARG A 894 -0.69 -15.47 -41.65
CA ARG A 894 0.68 -15.60 -42.18
C ARG A 894 0.86 -14.92 -43.54
N ARG A 895 -0.22 -14.75 -44.32
CA ARG A 895 -0.20 -14.08 -45.63
C ARG A 895 -0.24 -12.56 -45.54
N ALA A 896 -0.64 -11.99 -44.41
CA ALA A 896 -0.69 -10.54 -44.20
C ALA A 896 0.66 -9.95 -43.77
N ALA A 897 1.57 -10.77 -43.22
CA ALA A 897 2.92 -10.35 -42.80
C ALA A 897 4.00 -10.51 -43.90
N MET A 898 3.63 -11.05 -45.07
CA MET A 898 4.52 -11.21 -46.26
C MET A 898 4.18 -10.23 -47.40
N ARG A 899 3.43 -9.16 -47.08
CA ARG A 899 3.11 -8.02 -47.94
C ARG A 899 3.55 -6.74 -47.24
#